data_AF-A0A949QWE0-F1
#
_entry.id   AF-A0A949QWE0-F1
#
_cell.length_a   1.000
_cell.length_b   1.000
_cell.length_c   1.000
_cell.angle_alpha   90.00
_cell.angle_beta   90.00
_cell.angle_gamma   90.00
#
_symmetry.space_group_name_H-M   'P 1'
#
loop_
_entity.id
_entity.type
_entity.pdbx_description
1 polymer ?
#
loop_
_entity_poly.entity_id
_entity_poly.type
_entity_poly.pdbx_seq_one_letter_code
_entity_poly.pdbx_strand_id
1 'polypeptide(L)'
;MKISSSKLIPAAVILACVMFISEAPNARAQSDRIVFAVIGDYGVAGQPEADVANLVKGWNPDFIVTTGDNNQIDQSDRMDDNIGQYYHEYLVNYAGKYGEGSQTRRFFPTPGNHDWTSGGLGLYLKYFNLREDERYYEFTQGPVRFFMLNSNREEPDGVDIKSQQAIWLRKALTSSASPFNVVVFHHPPYTSGWHRAADWMRWPFGEWGADIVLTGHNHLYERLEANGLPYITNGLGGAEIYKFESIVPESRARFNQDHGAMLVEATSQYMRFRMFTRAGALVDEYILGDAAPFVSSIARLDRDPSNAGVVNYQVTFTDAVTGVDASDFALTGGAGIANVSGSGNSYVVSVNTGGDGILRLDLADDDSIASSRGIPLGWEGATNGNFSGETYTVDKTPPAILSIARATPSPTNAASVDFVVTFNESVSGVDLADFAISTTNGAALTGINGAGASYIVTVATGNGNDTLRLDFVDNDSILDPAGNTTLAGFTGGESYAVDRAAPVVASIAPVGGADASSVDFAVSFSEPVIGVDGGDFFLQTMNGATITNIAGGGSQYVVSVAIQPGSDSIRLDVADNDSIADEVGNPLGGAGSGNGNFMGGIHNVSIATPIVTSIIRASANPTNAATAAFIVTFSEIVEGVDAGDFVLTNGTIRDIQNLSPFFVVNVDTGAVDGEMRLDLVDDDSIHNAEGVALGGSGAGDGNFSGEAFTLDRAAPQVTSIIRAGNNPTLGPTADFIVTFSEPVLGVESSDFTITGSNVILSSVVNLQNADPFYWVTATIGAGSGTIRLDLFDNGNITDRAGNLLANNGYITGESFTLAKTTVDFSAPVIAAIPGNLTNNAFSPPSWSAVPDARAYEAFIARDDGFSKIVLAQTIEGATLTMQTPLPDGGYYMKVRAYNANLDPGKFSGTYFFTLDATPPAAPTLKRPKNGTSTPARPQLEWKSVGGAVRYEVQIDNNADFSSPEFTTTTAKTFVQSKTLMGRTYYWRVRAKDAAGNWSAWSAVLSFNVR
;
A
#
# COMPACT_ATOMS: atom_id res chain seq x y z
N MET A 1 -14.46 -16.45 107.17
CA MET A 1 -14.97 -15.16 106.64
C MET A 1 -15.54 -15.44 105.24
N LYS A 2 -16.72 -14.91 104.89
CA LYS A 2 -17.44 -15.12 103.60
C LYS A 2 -16.68 -14.40 102.43
N ILE A 3 -16.80 -14.69 101.12
CA ILE A 3 -17.73 -15.44 100.22
C ILE A 3 -16.94 -15.66 98.87
N SER A 4 -17.17 -16.62 97.94
CA SER A 4 -17.82 -17.95 97.96
C SER A 4 -17.50 -18.80 96.69
N SER A 5 -16.94 -20.00 96.88
CA SER A 5 -17.25 -21.29 96.19
C SER A 5 -17.56 -21.39 94.68
N SER A 6 -16.78 -22.23 93.97
CA SER A 6 -17.16 -23.31 93.01
C SER A 6 -16.11 -23.45 91.87
N LYS A 7 -15.80 -24.62 91.31
CA LYS A 7 -16.08 -26.04 91.63
C LYS A 7 -14.97 -26.95 91.05
N LEU A 8 -14.79 -28.14 91.63
CA LEU A 8 -13.82 -29.20 91.24
C LEU A 8 -14.58 -30.34 90.49
N ILE A 9 -14.03 -31.38 89.83
CA ILE A 9 -12.69 -31.98 89.52
C ILE A 9 -12.93 -33.07 88.42
N PRO A 10 -11.98 -33.83 87.79
CA PRO A 10 -10.52 -33.72 87.49
C PRO A 10 -10.29 -33.60 85.94
N ALA A 11 -9.14 -33.79 85.26
CA ALA A 11 -7.92 -34.60 85.50
C ALA A 11 -6.69 -34.17 84.64
N ALA A 12 -5.57 -34.90 84.81
CA ALA A 12 -4.29 -34.88 84.07
C ALA A 12 -3.25 -33.78 84.44
N VAL A 13 -2.24 -34.16 85.24
CA VAL A 13 -0.95 -33.44 85.43
C VAL A 13 0.15 -34.46 85.78
N ILE A 14 1.43 -34.10 85.51
CA ILE A 14 2.72 -34.71 85.96
C ILE A 14 3.23 -35.89 85.08
N LEU A 15 4.49 -35.94 84.58
CA LEU A 15 5.61 -34.96 84.45
C LEU A 15 6.78 -35.60 83.65
N ALA A 16 7.42 -34.90 82.71
CA ALA A 16 8.85 -35.04 82.37
C ALA A 16 9.32 -33.90 81.44
N CYS A 17 10.58 -33.47 81.56
CA CYS A 17 11.11 -32.26 80.90
C CYS A 17 11.71 -32.51 79.51
N VAL A 18 11.39 -31.65 78.53
CA VAL A 18 12.26 -31.26 77.40
C VAL A 18 12.07 -29.75 77.16
N MET A 19 13.09 -29.09 76.60
CA MET A 19 13.11 -27.66 76.29
C MET A 19 11.94 -27.24 75.38
N PHE A 20 11.19 -26.21 75.77
CA PHE A 20 10.34 -25.47 74.85
C PHE A 20 11.08 -24.24 74.33
N ILE A 21 11.64 -24.36 73.13
CA ILE A 21 11.76 -23.22 72.23
C ILE A 21 10.32 -22.89 71.85
N SER A 22 9.80 -21.74 72.27
CA SER A 22 8.56 -21.23 71.72
C SER A 22 8.85 -20.75 70.30
N GLU A 23 8.47 -21.54 69.30
CA GLU A 23 8.37 -21.04 67.93
C GLU A 23 7.52 -19.77 67.94
N ALA A 24 8.03 -18.73 67.28
CA ALA A 24 7.26 -17.50 67.08
C ALA A 24 5.97 -17.86 66.31
N PRO A 25 4.83 -17.21 66.60
CA PRO A 25 3.61 -17.48 65.86
C PRO A 25 3.85 -17.23 64.37
N ASN A 26 3.47 -18.21 63.53
CA ASN A 26 3.64 -18.14 62.08
C ASN A 26 3.19 -16.77 61.56
N ALA A 27 4.11 -16.08 60.89
CA ALA A 27 3.86 -14.75 60.37
C ALA A 27 2.65 -14.79 59.41
N ARG A 28 1.71 -13.87 59.63
CA ARG A 28 0.58 -13.65 58.73
C ARG A 28 1.15 -13.28 57.36
N ALA A 29 0.80 -14.04 56.31
CA ALA A 29 1.38 -13.84 54.99
C ALA A 29 1.23 -12.38 54.55
N GLN A 30 2.37 -11.70 54.38
CA GLN A 30 2.46 -10.42 53.70
C GLN A 30 2.23 -10.69 52.20
N SER A 31 1.62 -9.76 51.47
CA SER A 31 1.45 -9.91 50.02
C SER A 31 2.82 -10.12 49.37
N ASP A 32 2.94 -11.12 48.48
CA ASP A 32 4.19 -11.34 47.75
C ASP A 32 4.49 -10.18 46.81
N ARG A 33 3.45 -9.53 46.27
CA ARG A 33 3.53 -8.33 45.43
C ARG A 33 3.25 -7.06 46.24
N ILE A 34 4.08 -6.04 46.07
CA ILE A 34 3.87 -4.66 46.54
C ILE A 34 4.10 -3.66 45.41
N VAL A 35 3.48 -2.49 45.50
CA VAL A 35 3.68 -1.35 44.59
C VAL A 35 3.95 -0.09 45.41
N PHE A 36 5.06 0.60 45.18
CA PHE A 36 5.41 1.83 45.89
C PHE A 36 5.95 2.90 44.96
N ALA A 37 5.83 4.17 45.36
CA ALA A 37 6.40 5.30 44.64
C ALA A 37 7.67 5.81 45.33
N VAL A 38 8.64 6.29 44.54
CA VAL A 38 9.84 6.97 45.04
C VAL A 38 9.90 8.39 44.49
N ILE A 39 9.98 9.36 45.41
CA ILE A 39 10.08 10.80 45.12
C ILE A 39 11.27 11.42 45.88
N GLY A 40 11.84 12.48 45.35
CA GLY A 40 12.96 13.20 45.97
C GLY A 40 12.95 14.66 45.56
N ASP A 41 13.52 15.52 46.40
CA ASP A 41 13.75 16.92 46.09
C ASP A 41 12.44 17.65 45.73
N TYR A 42 11.51 17.58 46.67
CA TYR A 42 10.14 18.08 46.58
C TYR A 42 9.87 19.07 47.74
N GLY A 43 8.62 19.43 48.00
CA GLY A 43 8.27 20.39 49.06
C GLY A 43 8.60 21.84 48.70
N VAL A 44 8.25 22.25 47.48
CA VAL A 44 8.28 23.65 46.99
C VAL A 44 6.89 24.24 46.75
N ALA A 45 5.82 23.43 46.88
CA ALA A 45 4.42 23.80 46.65
C ALA A 45 4.12 24.35 45.24
N GLY A 46 4.92 24.00 44.24
CA GLY A 46 4.79 24.45 42.85
C GLY A 46 3.93 23.54 41.97
N GLN A 47 3.56 24.03 40.77
CA GLN A 47 2.81 23.23 39.78
C GLN A 47 3.50 21.90 39.42
N PRO A 48 4.83 21.81 39.18
CA PRO A 48 5.45 20.53 38.84
C PRO A 48 5.31 19.49 39.95
N GLU A 49 5.36 19.91 41.21
CA GLU A 49 5.13 19.04 42.35
C GLU A 49 3.67 18.58 42.44
N ALA A 50 2.71 19.47 42.13
CA ALA A 50 1.29 19.08 42.02
C ALA A 50 1.08 18.04 40.91
N ASP A 51 1.72 18.21 39.76
CA ASP A 51 1.64 17.27 38.64
C ASP A 51 2.25 15.90 39.02
N VAL A 52 3.41 15.89 39.68
CA VAL A 52 4.06 14.67 40.21
C VAL A 52 3.20 14.00 41.29
N ALA A 53 2.60 14.76 42.20
CA ALA A 53 1.70 14.22 43.22
C ALA A 53 0.46 13.57 42.59
N ASN A 54 -0.13 14.20 41.57
CA ASN A 54 -1.27 13.66 40.84
C ASN A 54 -0.89 12.37 40.08
N LEU A 55 0.29 12.33 39.44
CA LEU A 55 0.83 11.12 38.82
C LEU A 55 0.95 9.98 39.84
N VAL A 56 1.59 10.23 40.98
CA VAL A 56 1.79 9.23 42.04
C VAL A 56 0.45 8.71 42.59
N LYS A 57 -0.54 9.60 42.81
CA LYS A 57 -1.90 9.20 43.22
C LYS A 57 -2.61 8.35 42.17
N GLY A 58 -2.41 8.66 40.89
CA GLY A 58 -2.97 7.90 39.76
C GLY A 58 -2.53 6.42 39.74
N TRP A 59 -1.37 6.10 40.32
CA TRP A 59 -0.89 4.73 40.48
C TRP A 59 -1.46 3.99 41.70
N ASN A 60 -2.08 4.71 42.65
CA ASN A 60 -2.57 4.17 43.93
C ASN A 60 -1.57 3.24 44.65
N PRO A 61 -0.32 3.69 44.92
CA PRO A 61 0.72 2.86 45.53
C PRO A 61 0.37 2.46 46.98
N ASP A 62 0.86 1.31 47.42
CA ASP A 62 0.77 0.85 48.82
C ASP A 62 1.40 1.87 49.79
N PHE A 63 2.55 2.44 49.41
CA PHE A 63 3.26 3.47 50.18
C PHE A 63 4.18 4.33 49.29
N ILE A 64 4.69 5.42 49.87
CA ILE A 64 5.66 6.33 49.27
C ILE A 64 6.96 6.28 50.09
N VAL A 65 8.09 6.19 49.39
CA VAL A 65 9.46 6.32 49.92
C VAL A 65 10.05 7.63 49.42
N THR A 66 10.78 8.36 50.26
CA THR A 66 11.48 9.58 49.81
C THR A 66 12.99 9.47 49.87
N THR A 67 13.66 10.10 48.91
CA THR A 67 15.13 10.25 48.85
C THR A 67 15.60 11.58 49.44
N GLY A 68 14.77 12.25 50.25
CA GLY A 68 15.14 13.45 51.00
C GLY A 68 14.89 14.78 50.28
N ASP A 69 15.21 15.86 50.99
CA ASP A 69 14.75 17.22 50.72
C ASP A 69 13.24 17.27 50.57
N ASN A 70 12.57 17.05 51.70
CA ASN A 70 11.12 16.95 51.79
C ASN A 70 10.45 18.33 51.94
N ASN A 71 11.22 19.35 52.33
CA ASN A 71 10.77 20.72 52.50
C ASN A 71 11.89 21.69 52.09
N GLN A 72 11.94 22.02 50.80
CA GLN A 72 13.00 22.83 50.18
C GLN A 72 13.01 24.31 50.63
N ILE A 73 11.88 24.86 51.09
CA ILE A 73 11.78 26.28 51.49
C ILE A 73 12.09 26.47 52.97
N ASP A 74 13.10 27.30 53.26
CA ASP A 74 13.68 27.61 54.59
C ASP A 74 12.76 28.49 55.50
N GLN A 75 11.45 28.23 55.47
CA GLN A 75 10.43 28.82 56.36
C GLN A 75 9.78 27.71 57.18
N SER A 76 10.02 27.73 58.49
CA SER A 76 9.68 26.67 59.45
C SER A 76 8.19 26.54 59.80
N ASP A 77 7.30 27.14 59.00
CA ASP A 77 5.84 27.12 59.16
C ASP A 77 5.07 26.52 57.95
N ARG A 78 5.75 26.09 56.88
CA ARG A 78 5.09 25.64 55.62
C ARG A 78 5.14 24.15 55.27
N MET A 79 5.64 23.27 56.14
CA MET A 79 5.68 21.82 55.85
C MET A 79 4.30 21.23 55.50
N ASP A 80 3.22 21.75 56.09
CA ASP A 80 1.85 21.33 55.77
C ASP A 80 1.42 21.76 54.36
N ASP A 81 1.82 22.95 53.92
CA ASP A 81 1.52 23.51 52.60
C ASP A 81 2.39 22.84 51.52
N ASN A 82 3.64 22.51 51.87
CA ASN A 82 4.60 21.89 50.96
C ASN A 82 4.36 20.39 50.78
N ILE A 83 4.06 19.65 51.87
CA ILE A 83 3.93 18.18 51.86
C ILE A 83 2.46 17.75 52.06
N GLY A 84 1.79 18.33 53.06
CA GLY A 84 0.44 17.93 53.48
C GLY A 84 -0.60 18.09 52.39
N GLN A 85 -0.57 19.20 51.64
CA GLN A 85 -1.52 19.44 50.54
C GLN A 85 -1.50 18.35 49.47
N TYR A 86 -0.34 17.75 49.23
CA TYR A 86 -0.14 16.72 48.22
C TYR A 86 -0.26 15.31 48.78
N TYR A 87 0.29 15.01 49.97
CA TYR A 87 0.53 13.64 50.42
C TYR A 87 -0.12 13.27 51.78
N HIS A 88 -1.01 14.09 52.35
CA HIS A 88 -1.63 13.82 53.66
C HIS A 88 -2.24 12.42 53.81
N GLU A 89 -2.88 11.89 52.76
CA GLU A 89 -3.53 10.57 52.75
C GLU A 89 -2.56 9.37 52.95
N TYR A 90 -1.24 9.61 52.88
CA TYR A 90 -0.18 8.65 53.19
C TYR A 90 0.49 8.89 54.56
N LEU A 91 0.31 10.08 55.16
CA LEU A 91 0.91 10.49 56.43
C LEU A 91 0.13 9.93 57.62
N VAL A 92 0.81 9.20 58.52
CA VAL A 92 0.21 8.68 59.76
C VAL A 92 0.14 9.77 60.83
N ASN A 93 -0.94 9.79 61.61
CA ASN A 93 -1.20 10.80 62.66
C ASN A 93 -1.16 12.27 62.14
N TYR A 94 -1.44 12.47 60.85
CA TYR A 94 -1.50 13.80 60.25
C TYR A 94 -2.60 14.65 60.90
N ALA A 95 -2.24 15.88 61.27
CA ALA A 95 -3.11 16.85 61.95
C ALA A 95 -3.09 18.23 61.26
N GLY A 96 -2.72 18.26 59.96
CA GLY A 96 -2.71 19.46 59.14
C GLY A 96 -4.07 19.78 58.51
N LYS A 97 -4.11 20.78 57.64
CA LYS A 97 -5.37 21.40 57.17
C LYS A 97 -6.01 20.77 55.93
N TYR A 98 -5.37 19.78 55.30
CA TYR A 98 -5.74 19.33 53.94
C TYR A 98 -6.62 18.07 53.84
N GLY A 99 -6.80 17.31 54.93
CA GLY A 99 -7.65 16.11 54.95
C GLY A 99 -7.35 15.18 56.12
N GLU A 100 -7.95 13.99 56.12
CA GLU A 100 -7.61 12.93 57.07
C GLU A 100 -6.29 12.22 56.67
N GLY A 101 -5.47 11.89 57.66
CA GLY A 101 -4.26 11.10 57.46
C GLY A 101 -4.52 9.62 57.23
N SER A 102 -3.45 8.89 56.91
CA SER A 102 -3.49 7.42 56.88
C SER A 102 -3.60 6.81 58.28
N GLN A 103 -4.34 5.70 58.39
CA GLN A 103 -4.41 4.89 59.62
C GLN A 103 -3.09 4.13 59.92
N THR A 104 -2.23 3.96 58.93
CA THR A 104 -0.93 3.28 59.04
C THR A 104 0.17 4.14 58.41
N ARG A 105 1.45 3.92 58.75
CA ARG A 105 2.55 4.62 58.07
C ARG A 105 2.65 4.14 56.63
N ARG A 106 2.20 4.97 55.67
CA ARG A 106 2.32 4.76 54.21
C ARG A 106 3.25 5.78 53.55
N PHE A 107 3.96 6.58 54.35
CA PHE A 107 4.95 7.55 53.90
C PHE A 107 6.22 7.36 54.71
N PHE A 108 7.33 7.09 54.03
CA PHE A 108 8.62 6.72 54.62
C PHE A 108 9.70 7.70 54.14
N PRO A 109 9.93 8.78 54.89
CA PRO A 109 10.85 9.83 54.48
C PRO A 109 12.31 9.50 54.86
N THR A 110 13.22 10.07 54.06
CA THR A 110 14.66 10.21 54.34
C THR A 110 14.95 11.69 54.61
N PRO A 111 15.89 12.07 55.50
CA PRO A 111 16.32 13.47 55.62
C PRO A 111 17.34 13.86 54.53
N GLY A 112 17.09 14.98 53.84
CA GLY A 112 18.06 15.68 52.99
C GLY A 112 18.69 16.88 53.67
N ASN A 113 19.42 17.74 52.95
CA ASN A 113 20.04 18.93 53.54
C ASN A 113 19.07 20.12 53.78
N HIS A 114 17.96 20.22 53.06
CA HIS A 114 16.91 21.22 53.35
C HIS A 114 16.02 20.84 54.54
N ASP A 115 16.04 19.57 54.99
CA ASP A 115 15.35 19.13 56.20
C ASP A 115 16.07 19.57 57.50
N TRP A 116 17.32 20.03 57.40
CA TRP A 116 18.13 20.52 58.52
C TRP A 116 18.02 22.05 58.67
N THR A 117 17.24 22.48 59.67
CA THR A 117 17.06 23.91 59.98
C THR A 117 18.04 24.40 61.05
N SER A 118 18.03 25.71 61.36
CA SER A 118 18.78 26.27 62.49
C SER A 118 18.44 25.66 63.87
N GLY A 119 17.30 24.97 64.00
CA GLY A 119 16.92 24.16 65.17
C GLY A 119 17.30 22.67 65.07
N GLY A 120 18.10 22.29 64.07
CA GLY A 120 18.39 20.90 63.72
C GLY A 120 17.22 20.21 63.00
N LEU A 121 17.22 18.87 63.05
CA LEU A 121 16.25 17.99 62.38
C LEU A 121 14.88 17.90 63.11
N GLY A 122 14.68 18.63 64.21
CA GLY A 122 13.51 18.48 65.08
C GLY A 122 12.16 18.79 64.42
N LEU A 123 12.12 19.64 63.38
CA LEU A 123 10.90 19.91 62.61
C LEU A 123 10.52 18.73 61.71
N TYR A 124 11.49 18.18 60.98
CA TYR A 124 11.33 16.95 60.19
C TYR A 124 10.82 15.79 61.04
N LEU A 125 11.49 15.52 62.18
CA LEU A 125 11.11 14.43 63.08
C LEU A 125 9.68 14.60 63.60
N LYS A 126 9.33 15.82 64.03
CA LYS A 126 7.98 16.14 64.52
C LYS A 126 6.91 15.99 63.43
N TYR A 127 7.16 16.49 62.21
CA TYR A 127 6.16 16.50 61.14
C TYR A 127 5.83 15.08 60.65
N PHE A 128 6.85 14.22 60.49
CA PHE A 128 6.69 12.83 60.05
C PHE A 128 6.41 11.83 61.19
N ASN A 129 6.16 12.33 62.41
CA ASN A 129 5.93 11.54 63.62
C ASN A 129 7.02 10.48 63.86
N LEU A 130 8.29 10.89 63.69
CA LEU A 130 9.49 10.10 63.94
C LEU A 130 10.06 10.41 65.34
N ARG A 131 10.70 9.42 65.94
CA ARG A 131 11.41 9.54 67.23
C ARG A 131 12.83 10.05 67.02
N GLU A 132 13.46 10.54 68.08
CA GLU A 132 14.86 11.02 68.04
C GLU A 132 15.86 9.88 67.70
N ASP A 133 15.50 8.62 67.95
CA ASP A 133 16.27 7.44 67.54
C ASP A 133 15.90 6.93 66.12
N GLU A 134 15.06 7.66 65.37
CA GLU A 134 14.64 7.33 64.00
C GLU A 134 15.16 8.35 62.96
N ARG A 135 16.31 9.01 63.23
CA ARG A 135 17.01 9.84 62.22
C ARG A 135 17.49 9.00 61.02
N TYR A 136 17.77 7.73 61.26
CA TYR A 136 17.92 6.65 60.29
C TYR A 136 17.21 5.41 60.86
N TYR A 137 16.58 4.60 60.01
CA TYR A 137 15.70 3.50 60.45
C TYR A 137 15.50 2.44 59.35
N GLU A 138 14.88 1.32 59.71
CA GLU A 138 14.54 0.25 58.76
C GLU A 138 13.08 -0.19 58.88
N PHE A 139 12.53 -0.76 57.81
CA PHE A 139 11.21 -1.39 57.79
C PHE A 139 11.11 -2.45 56.67
N THR A 140 10.11 -3.32 56.74
CA THR A 140 9.86 -4.36 55.72
C THR A 140 8.44 -4.23 55.16
N GLN A 141 8.32 -4.20 53.84
CA GLN A 141 7.06 -4.32 53.12
C GLN A 141 7.15 -5.44 52.09
N GLY A 142 6.24 -6.41 52.18
CA GLY A 142 6.23 -7.61 51.35
C GLY A 142 7.61 -8.27 51.27
N PRO A 143 8.17 -8.45 50.05
CA PRO A 143 9.47 -9.09 49.83
C PRO A 143 10.67 -8.15 50.07
N VAL A 144 10.46 -6.88 50.42
CA VAL A 144 11.50 -5.84 50.45
C VAL A 144 11.75 -5.30 51.86
N ARG A 145 13.02 -5.25 52.27
CA ARG A 145 13.47 -4.51 53.46
C ARG A 145 14.16 -3.21 53.04
N PHE A 146 13.73 -2.12 53.63
CA PHE A 146 14.21 -0.77 53.35
C PHE A 146 15.08 -0.27 54.50
N PHE A 147 16.19 0.39 54.16
CA PHE A 147 17.15 0.95 55.10
C PHE A 147 17.34 2.44 54.78
N MET A 148 16.72 3.28 55.60
CA MET A 148 16.62 4.74 55.42
C MET A 148 17.76 5.39 56.20
N LEU A 149 18.70 6.05 55.51
CA LEU A 149 19.91 6.63 56.13
C LEU A 149 19.92 8.16 56.10
N ASN A 150 20.50 8.75 57.13
CA ASN A 150 20.85 10.16 57.15
C ASN A 150 22.25 10.35 56.54
N SER A 151 22.32 10.97 55.36
CA SER A 151 23.58 11.24 54.64
C SER A 151 24.14 12.64 54.89
N ASN A 152 23.42 13.48 55.64
CA ASN A 152 23.79 14.85 55.98
C ASN A 152 24.86 14.87 57.08
N ARG A 153 25.87 15.75 56.95
CA ARG A 153 27.09 15.72 57.77
C ARG A 153 26.87 16.15 59.23
N GLU A 154 25.72 16.74 59.52
CA GLU A 154 25.29 17.21 60.82
C GLU A 154 24.66 16.10 61.68
N GLU A 155 24.49 14.88 61.14
CA GLU A 155 24.04 13.70 61.88
C GLU A 155 24.97 13.35 63.06
N PRO A 156 24.47 13.37 64.32
CA PRO A 156 25.28 13.13 65.52
C PRO A 156 26.02 11.78 65.56
N ASP A 157 25.46 10.73 64.96
CA ASP A 157 26.07 9.39 64.92
C ASP A 157 27.13 9.23 63.82
N GLY A 158 27.27 10.23 62.94
CA GLY A 158 28.21 10.31 61.83
C GLY A 158 27.71 9.72 60.51
N VAL A 159 28.39 10.10 59.42
CA VAL A 159 28.07 9.71 58.03
C VAL A 159 29.26 9.15 57.25
N ASP A 160 30.33 8.73 57.93
CA ASP A 160 31.41 7.96 57.30
C ASP A 160 31.30 6.47 57.61
N ILE A 161 32.15 5.66 56.98
CA ILE A 161 32.19 4.19 57.10
C ILE A 161 32.46 3.66 58.54
N LYS A 162 32.84 4.53 59.48
CA LYS A 162 33.13 4.23 60.90
C LYS A 162 32.05 4.76 61.85
N SER A 163 31.03 5.46 61.32
CA SER A 163 29.89 5.96 62.09
C SER A 163 29.11 4.84 62.80
N GLN A 164 28.35 5.21 63.84
CA GLN A 164 27.45 4.24 64.48
C GLN A 164 26.35 3.80 63.51
N GLN A 165 25.89 4.72 62.66
CA GLN A 165 24.97 4.45 61.55
C GLN A 165 25.51 3.39 60.58
N ALA A 166 26.76 3.48 60.13
CA ALA A 166 27.38 2.49 59.25
C ALA A 166 27.54 1.10 59.94
N ILE A 167 27.88 1.11 61.24
CA ILE A 167 27.98 -0.13 62.05
C ILE A 167 26.62 -0.81 62.19
N TRP A 168 25.56 -0.03 62.45
CA TRP A 168 24.17 -0.50 62.49
C TRP A 168 23.75 -1.07 61.14
N LEU A 169 23.91 -0.32 60.05
CA LEU A 169 23.46 -0.71 58.71
C LEU A 169 24.09 -2.02 58.26
N ARG A 170 25.42 -2.16 58.40
CA ARG A 170 26.12 -3.41 58.06
C ARG A 170 25.54 -4.60 58.81
N LYS A 171 25.30 -4.46 60.11
CA LYS A 171 24.70 -5.52 60.93
C LYS A 171 23.28 -5.84 60.46
N ALA A 172 22.49 -4.82 60.12
CA ALA A 172 21.10 -4.96 59.73
C ALA A 172 20.97 -5.68 58.37
N LEU A 173 21.69 -5.22 57.33
CA LEU A 173 21.77 -5.86 56.00
C LEU A 173 22.25 -7.31 56.09
N THR A 174 23.37 -7.58 56.79
CA THR A 174 23.91 -8.95 56.96
C THR A 174 22.98 -9.87 57.76
N SER A 175 22.00 -9.31 58.49
CA SER A 175 20.96 -10.08 59.19
C SER A 175 19.64 -10.22 58.43
N SER A 176 19.56 -9.71 57.19
CA SER A 176 18.33 -9.73 56.42
C SER A 176 18.04 -11.10 55.80
N ALA A 177 16.76 -11.46 55.81
CA ALA A 177 16.21 -12.64 55.14
C ALA A 177 15.13 -12.26 54.11
N SER A 178 14.96 -10.96 53.83
CA SER A 178 14.05 -10.48 52.79
C SER A 178 14.66 -10.73 51.40
N PRO A 179 13.86 -11.15 50.39
CA PRO A 179 14.32 -11.31 49.01
C PRO A 179 15.08 -10.12 48.43
N PHE A 180 14.69 -8.88 48.78
CA PHE A 180 15.37 -7.67 48.34
C PHE A 180 15.63 -6.69 49.49
N ASN A 181 16.78 -6.02 49.43
CA ASN A 181 17.27 -5.04 50.41
C ASN A 181 17.60 -3.72 49.72
N VAL A 182 16.79 -2.69 50.01
CA VAL A 182 16.87 -1.36 49.39
C VAL A 182 17.45 -0.37 50.39
N VAL A 183 18.56 0.27 50.03
CA VAL A 183 19.17 1.35 50.83
C VAL A 183 18.75 2.70 50.25
N VAL A 184 18.29 3.63 51.09
CA VAL A 184 17.75 4.94 50.66
C VAL A 184 18.41 6.06 51.45
N PHE A 185 18.98 7.06 50.77
CA PHE A 185 19.57 8.23 51.41
C PHE A 185 19.74 9.42 50.46
N HIS A 186 19.84 10.63 50.97
CA HIS A 186 19.79 11.82 50.10
C HIS A 186 20.99 12.01 49.15
N HIS A 187 22.22 12.18 49.66
CA HIS A 187 23.36 12.65 48.85
C HIS A 187 24.01 11.52 48.00
N PRO A 188 24.02 11.59 46.66
CA PRO A 188 24.44 10.48 45.79
C PRO A 188 25.96 10.23 45.82
N PRO A 189 26.43 8.99 46.03
CA PRO A 189 27.86 8.66 46.08
C PRO A 189 28.52 8.60 44.69
N TYR A 190 27.70 8.49 43.64
CA TYR A 190 28.07 8.54 42.23
C TYR A 190 27.02 9.36 41.50
N THR A 191 27.43 10.32 40.68
CA THR A 191 26.52 11.19 39.94
C THR A 191 27.27 11.92 38.82
N SER A 192 26.60 12.11 37.69
CA SER A 192 27.00 12.97 36.58
C SER A 192 26.41 14.40 36.70
N GLY A 193 25.70 14.69 37.79
CA GLY A 193 24.96 15.94 37.99
C GLY A 193 25.81 17.14 38.41
N TRP A 194 25.11 18.24 38.70
CA TRP A 194 25.73 19.51 39.10
C TRP A 194 26.31 19.47 40.52
N HIS A 195 25.61 18.84 41.47
CA HIS A 195 26.17 18.58 42.80
C HIS A 195 27.18 17.46 42.71
N ARG A 196 28.39 17.73 43.24
CA ARG A 196 29.50 16.76 43.27
C ARG A 196 29.10 15.51 44.05
N ALA A 197 29.62 14.37 43.60
CA ALA A 197 29.44 13.09 44.27
C ALA A 197 29.83 13.14 45.76
N ALA A 198 28.99 12.55 46.60
CA ALA A 198 29.16 12.48 48.04
C ALA A 198 30.11 11.34 48.42
N ASP A 199 31.42 11.57 48.23
CA ASP A 199 32.48 10.57 48.45
C ASP A 199 32.44 9.90 49.84
N TRP A 200 31.86 10.56 50.86
CA TRP A 200 31.70 10.01 52.22
C TRP A 200 30.64 8.90 52.33
N MET A 201 29.67 8.87 51.40
CA MET A 201 28.62 7.85 51.29
C MET A 201 29.02 6.67 50.39
N ARG A 202 30.27 6.59 49.91
CA ARG A 202 30.78 5.40 49.19
C ARG A 202 31.08 4.25 50.15
N TRP A 203 30.04 3.68 50.74
CA TRP A 203 30.13 2.49 51.57
C TRP A 203 29.95 1.24 50.70
N PRO A 204 30.46 0.07 51.12
CA PRO A 204 30.36 -1.17 50.35
C PRO A 204 28.98 -1.83 50.58
N PHE A 205 27.90 -1.13 50.21
CA PHE A 205 26.52 -1.54 50.46
C PHE A 205 26.22 -2.95 49.90
N GLY A 206 26.70 -3.25 48.69
CA GLY A 206 26.53 -4.57 48.06
C GLY A 206 27.25 -5.70 48.81
N GLU A 207 28.47 -5.46 49.31
CA GLU A 207 29.18 -6.43 50.16
C GLU A 207 28.48 -6.68 51.50
N TRP A 208 27.64 -5.74 51.96
CA TRP A 208 26.87 -5.87 53.19
C TRP A 208 25.52 -6.56 53.01
N GLY A 209 25.06 -6.69 51.76
CA GLY A 209 23.78 -7.35 51.40
C GLY A 209 22.69 -6.41 50.90
N ALA A 210 23.01 -5.21 50.40
CA ALA A 210 22.06 -4.37 49.67
C ALA A 210 22.01 -4.78 48.19
N ASP A 211 20.82 -4.75 47.59
CA ASP A 211 20.61 -5.10 46.18
C ASP A 211 20.48 -3.86 45.29
N ILE A 212 20.08 -2.71 45.85
CA ILE A 212 20.02 -1.41 45.16
C ILE A 212 20.11 -0.23 46.15
N VAL A 213 20.62 0.90 45.67
CA VAL A 213 20.69 2.17 46.40
C VAL A 213 19.86 3.25 45.69
N LEU A 214 19.03 3.98 46.44
CA LEU A 214 18.17 5.07 45.93
C LEU A 214 18.56 6.42 46.57
N THR A 215 18.72 7.46 45.74
CA THR A 215 19.22 8.79 46.16
C THR A 215 18.50 9.98 45.51
N GLY A 216 18.75 11.20 46.01
CA GLY A 216 18.17 12.46 45.52
C GLY A 216 19.26 13.51 45.29
N HIS A 217 19.06 14.74 45.77
CA HIS A 217 20.00 15.88 45.85
C HIS A 217 20.42 16.50 44.51
N ASN A 218 20.72 15.67 43.51
CA ASN A 218 20.85 16.12 42.14
C ASN A 218 19.45 16.09 41.52
N HIS A 219 18.91 17.27 41.19
CA HIS A 219 17.56 17.42 40.64
C HIS A 219 17.46 16.95 39.18
N LEU A 220 17.63 15.66 38.98
CA LEU A 220 17.62 14.92 37.73
C LEU A 220 17.35 13.44 38.03
N TYR A 221 17.10 12.66 36.99
CA TYR A 221 17.07 11.20 37.07
C TYR A 221 18.38 10.64 36.50
N GLU A 222 19.06 9.81 37.26
CA GLU A 222 20.22 9.06 36.78
C GLU A 222 20.27 7.67 37.41
N ARG A 223 20.28 6.64 36.55
CA ARG A 223 20.61 5.27 36.94
C ARG A 223 22.07 5.00 36.63
N LEU A 224 22.80 4.53 37.64
CA LEU A 224 24.20 4.18 37.60
C LEU A 224 24.41 2.73 38.07
N GLU A 225 25.58 2.19 37.76
CA GLU A 225 26.02 0.87 38.20
C GLU A 225 27.49 0.97 38.63
N ALA A 226 27.74 0.78 39.92
CA ALA A 226 29.06 0.94 40.53
C ALA A 226 29.42 -0.30 41.34
N ASN A 227 30.57 -0.91 41.06
CA ASN A 227 31.04 -2.15 41.70
C ASN A 227 30.02 -3.32 41.65
N GLY A 228 29.22 -3.40 40.57
CA GLY A 228 28.19 -4.44 40.39
C GLY A 228 26.88 -4.18 41.16
N LEU A 229 26.74 -3.03 41.83
CA LEU A 229 25.52 -2.61 42.50
C LEU A 229 24.83 -1.48 41.72
N PRO A 230 23.51 -1.55 41.46
CA PRO A 230 22.75 -0.45 40.89
C PRO A 230 22.52 0.69 41.90
N TYR A 231 22.60 1.93 41.40
CA TYR A 231 22.26 3.15 42.11
C TYR A 231 21.26 3.94 41.25
N ILE A 232 20.20 4.48 41.84
CA ILE A 232 19.27 5.37 41.12
C ILE A 232 19.11 6.67 41.89
N THR A 233 19.53 7.77 41.27
CA THR A 233 19.19 9.13 41.70
C THR A 233 17.86 9.53 41.08
N ASN A 234 16.89 9.93 41.90
CA ASN A 234 15.67 10.60 41.48
C ASN A 234 15.44 11.84 42.35
N GLY A 235 15.84 13.01 41.84
CA GLY A 235 15.54 14.32 42.43
C GLY A 235 14.57 15.16 41.62
N LEU A 236 13.64 14.53 40.89
CA LEU A 236 12.71 15.21 39.98
C LEU A 236 11.32 15.45 40.58
N GLY A 237 11.17 15.39 41.91
CA GLY A 237 9.88 15.47 42.60
C GLY A 237 9.22 16.86 42.59
N GLY A 238 9.96 17.94 42.37
CA GLY A 238 9.37 19.27 42.18
C GLY A 238 10.33 20.47 42.13
N ALA A 239 11.54 20.34 42.68
CA ALA A 239 12.54 21.42 42.71
C ALA A 239 13.18 21.71 41.33
N GLU A 240 13.97 22.79 41.21
CA GLU A 240 14.54 23.25 39.93
C GLU A 240 15.46 22.19 39.29
N ILE A 241 15.16 21.77 38.05
CA ILE A 241 15.90 20.70 37.36
C ILE A 241 17.34 21.12 37.03
N TYR A 242 18.31 20.26 37.35
CA TYR A 242 19.73 20.50 37.09
C TYR A 242 20.21 19.90 35.77
N LYS A 243 21.29 20.48 35.24
CA LYS A 243 22.03 19.93 34.10
C LYS A 243 23.00 18.83 34.55
N PHE A 244 23.24 17.89 33.66
CA PHE A 244 24.43 17.03 33.74
C PHE A 244 25.70 17.84 33.47
N GLU A 245 26.78 17.49 34.18
CA GLU A 245 28.12 18.03 34.00
C GLU A 245 29.03 17.00 33.31
N SER A 246 30.02 16.45 34.02
CA SER A 246 30.89 15.40 33.49
C SER A 246 30.26 14.03 33.72
N ILE A 247 29.96 13.31 32.64
CA ILE A 247 29.32 12.00 32.71
C ILE A 247 30.30 10.97 33.29
N VAL A 248 29.91 10.31 34.39
CA VAL A 248 30.75 9.32 35.07
C VAL A 248 30.63 7.93 34.39
N PRO A 249 31.68 7.09 34.39
CA PRO A 249 31.66 5.77 33.75
C PRO A 249 30.57 4.81 34.28
N GLU A 250 30.09 5.04 35.50
CA GLU A 250 29.03 4.28 36.16
C GLU A 250 27.65 4.58 35.56
N SER A 251 27.45 5.70 34.86
CA SER A 251 26.16 6.13 34.32
C SER A 251 25.60 5.14 33.28
N ARG A 252 24.29 4.84 33.35
CA ARG A 252 23.57 3.91 32.45
C ARG A 252 22.36 4.56 31.77
N ALA A 253 21.52 5.25 32.54
CA ALA A 253 20.39 6.04 32.02
C ALA A 253 20.36 7.42 32.69
N ARG A 254 19.92 8.45 31.94
CA ARG A 254 20.00 9.87 32.32
C ARG A 254 18.81 10.64 31.76
N PHE A 255 18.14 11.42 32.60
CA PHE A 255 17.03 12.28 32.18
C PHE A 255 16.93 13.53 33.05
N ASN A 256 16.69 14.68 32.42
CA ASN A 256 16.56 15.98 33.08
C ASN A 256 15.73 16.96 32.22
N GLN A 257 14.73 16.46 31.48
CA GLN A 257 13.91 17.29 30.58
C GLN A 257 12.56 17.70 31.21
N ASP A 258 12.09 16.97 32.22
CA ASP A 258 10.83 17.25 32.91
C ASP A 258 10.87 16.70 34.34
N HIS A 259 9.90 17.09 35.18
CA HIS A 259 9.68 16.52 36.52
C HIS A 259 9.03 15.14 36.45
N GLY A 260 9.09 14.37 37.54
CA GLY A 260 8.58 13.00 37.55
C GLY A 260 8.73 12.24 38.86
N ALA A 261 8.25 11.00 38.85
CA ALA A 261 8.38 10.06 39.96
C ALA A 261 8.70 8.65 39.44
N MET A 262 9.20 7.80 40.33
CA MET A 262 9.48 6.41 40.02
C MET A 262 8.40 5.52 40.61
N LEU A 263 7.76 4.71 39.76
CA LEU A 263 6.86 3.63 40.15
C LEU A 263 7.67 2.34 40.28
N VAL A 264 7.61 1.70 41.45
CA VAL A 264 8.30 0.44 41.70
C VAL A 264 7.29 -0.64 42.04
N GLU A 265 7.36 -1.75 41.33
CA GLU A 265 6.66 -2.98 41.66
C GLU A 265 7.68 -4.02 42.14
N ALA A 266 7.39 -4.75 43.21
CA ALA A 266 8.28 -5.77 43.73
C ALA A 266 7.52 -7.05 44.11
N THR A 267 8.08 -8.19 43.71
CA THR A 267 7.69 -9.55 44.10
C THR A 267 8.84 -10.22 44.86
N SER A 268 8.70 -11.47 45.32
CA SER A 268 9.85 -12.22 45.83
C SER A 268 10.85 -12.65 44.75
N GLN A 269 10.54 -12.42 43.46
CA GLN A 269 11.38 -12.83 42.32
C GLN A 269 12.03 -11.66 41.58
N TYR A 270 11.38 -10.50 41.53
CA TYR A 270 11.89 -9.32 40.82
C TYR A 270 11.46 -7.99 41.48
N MET A 271 12.21 -6.93 41.19
CA MET A 271 11.80 -5.54 41.37
C MET A 271 11.86 -4.80 40.02
N ARG A 272 10.76 -4.17 39.62
CA ARG A 272 10.61 -3.43 38.36
C ARG A 272 10.48 -1.94 38.66
N PHE A 273 11.56 -1.19 38.44
CA PHE A 273 11.67 0.25 38.64
C PHE A 273 11.36 0.97 37.33
N ARG A 274 10.34 1.84 37.32
CA ARG A 274 9.92 2.61 36.14
C ARG A 274 9.90 4.10 36.47
N MET A 275 10.77 4.87 35.85
CA MET A 275 10.75 6.33 35.96
C MET A 275 9.75 6.91 34.96
N PHE A 276 8.84 7.76 35.42
CA PHE A 276 7.86 8.45 34.57
C PHE A 276 7.97 9.96 34.70
N THR A 277 7.76 10.69 33.60
CA THR A 277 7.51 12.13 33.67
C THR A 277 6.15 12.41 34.28
N ARG A 278 5.94 13.63 34.78
CA ARG A 278 4.62 14.11 35.26
C ARG A 278 3.50 14.06 34.20
N ALA A 279 3.82 13.91 32.92
CA ALA A 279 2.86 13.66 31.84
C ALA A 279 2.56 12.17 31.60
N GLY A 280 3.11 11.26 32.41
CA GLY A 280 2.91 9.81 32.28
C GLY A 280 3.79 9.12 31.24
N ALA A 281 4.78 9.81 30.66
CA ALA A 281 5.70 9.21 29.70
C ALA A 281 6.80 8.42 30.42
N LEU A 282 7.02 7.15 30.02
CA LEU A 282 8.10 6.32 30.56
C LEU A 282 9.47 6.87 30.11
N VAL A 283 10.37 7.06 31.07
CA VAL A 283 11.73 7.62 30.89
C VAL A 283 12.79 6.53 30.83
N ASP A 284 12.71 5.58 31.76
CA ASP A 284 13.66 4.48 31.93
C ASP A 284 12.96 3.36 32.69
N GLU A 285 13.31 2.12 32.36
CA GLU A 285 12.87 0.93 33.08
C GLU A 285 14.08 0.07 33.44
N TYR A 286 14.11 -0.41 34.68
CA TYR A 286 15.14 -1.30 35.18
C TYR A 286 14.50 -2.43 35.99
N ILE A 287 14.98 -3.66 35.75
CA ILE A 287 14.49 -4.86 36.42
C ILE A 287 15.66 -5.51 37.14
N LEU A 288 15.43 -5.84 38.40
CA LEU A 288 16.37 -6.47 39.32
C LEU A 288 15.78 -7.82 39.75
N GLY A 289 16.42 -8.93 39.39
CA GLY A 289 15.86 -10.29 39.55
C GLY A 289 15.67 -10.98 38.19
N ASP A 290 14.75 -11.95 38.15
CA ASP A 290 14.40 -12.65 36.91
C ASP A 290 13.65 -11.73 35.92
N ALA A 291 13.77 -12.00 34.62
CA ALA A 291 13.02 -11.31 33.56
C ALA A 291 11.88 -12.20 33.02
N ALA A 292 10.79 -11.60 32.52
CA ALA A 292 9.74 -12.32 31.81
C ALA A 292 10.23 -12.84 30.44
N PRO A 293 9.78 -14.03 30.03
CA PRO A 293 10.02 -14.52 28.67
C PRO A 293 9.31 -13.63 27.65
N PHE A 294 9.86 -13.53 26.44
CA PHE A 294 9.17 -12.92 25.30
C PHE A 294 9.41 -13.71 24.00
N VAL A 295 8.54 -13.52 23.00
CA VAL A 295 8.70 -14.10 21.67
C VAL A 295 9.86 -13.41 20.96
N SER A 296 10.88 -14.17 20.55
CA SER A 296 12.00 -13.64 19.76
C SER A 296 11.75 -13.72 18.26
N SER A 297 10.96 -14.71 17.80
CA SER A 297 10.60 -14.86 16.38
C SER A 297 9.43 -15.83 16.16
N ILE A 298 8.70 -15.62 15.06
CA ILE A 298 7.82 -16.60 14.42
C ILE A 298 8.20 -16.61 12.93
N ALA A 299 9.05 -17.57 12.55
CA ALA A 299 9.68 -17.64 11.22
C ALA A 299 9.18 -18.84 10.41
N ARG A 300 9.21 -18.74 9.08
CA ARG A 300 8.82 -19.83 8.17
C ARG A 300 9.87 -20.94 8.10
N LEU A 301 9.44 -22.20 8.03
CA LEU A 301 10.34 -23.36 7.87
C LEU A 301 10.29 -23.98 6.46
N ASP A 302 9.11 -24.05 5.86
CA ASP A 302 8.89 -24.59 4.51
C ASP A 302 9.08 -23.55 3.39
N ARG A 303 9.07 -24.02 2.14
CA ARG A 303 9.14 -23.21 0.90
C ARG A 303 8.08 -22.09 0.90
N ASP A 304 8.43 -20.96 0.29
CA ASP A 304 7.52 -19.86 -0.04
C ASP A 304 7.83 -19.35 -1.46
N PRO A 305 6.85 -19.23 -2.37
CA PRO A 305 5.45 -19.69 -2.27
C PRO A 305 5.30 -21.21 -2.08
N SER A 306 4.12 -21.67 -1.67
CA SER A 306 3.85 -23.09 -1.37
C SER A 306 2.46 -23.56 -1.81
N ASN A 307 2.42 -24.73 -2.45
CA ASN A 307 1.18 -25.46 -2.75
C ASN A 307 0.83 -26.53 -1.70
N ALA A 308 1.68 -26.75 -0.70
CA ALA A 308 1.52 -27.82 0.28
C ALA A 308 0.23 -27.67 1.09
N GLY A 309 -0.41 -28.80 1.47
CA GLY A 309 -1.62 -28.78 2.29
C GLY A 309 -1.42 -28.26 3.72
N VAL A 310 -0.18 -28.33 4.22
CA VAL A 310 0.25 -27.87 5.55
C VAL A 310 1.62 -27.20 5.39
N VAL A 311 1.85 -26.11 6.12
CA VAL A 311 3.14 -25.41 6.26
C VAL A 311 3.46 -25.19 7.74
N ASN A 312 4.74 -24.96 8.06
CA ASN A 312 5.25 -24.95 9.42
C ASN A 312 5.94 -23.63 9.78
N TYR A 313 5.64 -23.14 10.97
CA TYR A 313 6.30 -21.98 11.59
C TYR A 313 7.16 -22.40 12.76
N GLN A 314 8.38 -21.86 12.85
CA GLN A 314 9.22 -21.92 14.03
C GLN A 314 8.95 -20.71 14.93
N VAL A 315 8.25 -20.95 16.03
CA VAL A 315 8.11 -20.03 17.15
C VAL A 315 9.30 -20.20 18.08
N THR A 316 9.93 -19.10 18.47
CA THR A 316 11.08 -19.08 19.38
C THR A 316 10.87 -18.03 20.47
N PHE A 317 11.18 -18.41 21.71
CA PHE A 317 11.11 -17.57 22.90
C PHE A 317 12.53 -17.31 23.43
N THR A 318 12.72 -16.25 24.21
CA THR A 318 14.01 -15.98 24.87
C THR A 318 14.39 -17.03 25.90
N ASP A 319 13.39 -17.55 26.62
CA ASP A 319 13.56 -18.45 27.75
C ASP A 319 12.63 -19.66 27.62
N ALA A 320 12.86 -20.68 28.45
CA ALA A 320 12.03 -21.87 28.45
C ALA A 320 10.63 -21.58 29.02
N VAL A 321 9.60 -21.76 28.19
CA VAL A 321 8.19 -21.54 28.50
C VAL A 321 7.39 -22.84 28.51
N THR A 322 6.25 -22.77 29.18
CA THR A 322 5.19 -23.77 29.28
C THR A 322 3.85 -23.09 28.98
N GLY A 323 2.81 -23.86 28.68
CA GLY A 323 1.48 -23.32 28.32
C GLY A 323 1.19 -23.34 26.82
N VAL A 324 2.22 -23.20 25.98
CA VAL A 324 2.10 -23.06 24.51
C VAL A 324 1.24 -24.16 23.87
N ASP A 325 0.04 -23.80 23.41
CA ASP A 325 -0.89 -24.65 22.66
C ASP A 325 -1.50 -23.92 21.45
N ALA A 326 -2.63 -24.42 20.90
CA ALA A 326 -3.24 -23.87 19.70
C ALA A 326 -4.13 -22.63 19.94
N SER A 327 -4.58 -22.33 21.17
CA SER A 327 -5.35 -21.10 21.45
C SER A 327 -4.49 -19.84 21.49
N ASP A 328 -3.18 -19.98 21.73
CA ASP A 328 -2.20 -18.88 21.73
C ASP A 328 -1.98 -18.26 20.35
N PHE A 329 -2.52 -18.83 19.27
CA PHE A 329 -2.20 -18.42 17.91
C PHE A 329 -3.44 -18.04 17.09
N ALA A 330 -3.31 -16.92 16.38
CA ALA A 330 -4.26 -16.43 15.40
C ALA A 330 -3.70 -16.56 13.98
N LEU A 331 -4.60 -16.76 13.00
CA LEU A 331 -4.25 -16.96 11.60
C LEU A 331 -4.97 -15.96 10.69
N THR A 332 -4.23 -15.33 9.77
CA THR A 332 -4.83 -14.63 8.63
C THR A 332 -5.10 -15.62 7.49
N GLY A 333 -6.23 -15.51 6.79
CA GLY A 333 -6.57 -16.38 5.65
C GLY A 333 -7.57 -17.51 5.94
N GLY A 334 -8.10 -17.61 7.16
CA GLY A 334 -9.23 -18.51 7.48
C GLY A 334 -8.89 -20.00 7.56
N ALA A 335 -7.60 -20.36 7.51
CA ALA A 335 -7.14 -21.73 7.71
C ALA A 335 -6.95 -22.05 9.21
N GLY A 336 -6.88 -23.34 9.56
CA GLY A 336 -6.78 -23.81 10.94
C GLY A 336 -5.40 -24.34 11.31
N ILE A 337 -5.02 -24.20 12.58
CA ILE A 337 -3.82 -24.83 13.16
C ILE A 337 -4.01 -26.34 13.14
N ALA A 338 -3.04 -27.05 12.53
CA ALA A 338 -3.05 -28.50 12.43
C ALA A 338 -2.43 -29.16 13.67
N ASN A 339 -1.36 -28.58 14.20
CA ASN A 339 -0.61 -29.12 15.34
C ASN A 339 0.30 -28.04 15.96
N VAL A 340 0.53 -28.14 17.27
CA VAL A 340 1.59 -27.40 18.00
C VAL A 340 2.48 -28.43 18.67
N SER A 341 3.80 -28.36 18.42
CA SER A 341 4.76 -29.33 18.96
C SER A 341 6.10 -28.69 19.28
N GLY A 342 6.68 -29.01 20.42
CA GLY A 342 7.91 -28.40 20.88
C GLY A 342 8.08 -28.51 22.38
N SER A 343 9.11 -27.87 22.92
CA SER A 343 9.34 -27.76 24.36
C SER A 343 10.43 -26.73 24.65
N GLY A 344 10.48 -26.25 25.89
CA GLY A 344 11.49 -25.27 26.29
C GLY A 344 11.21 -23.93 25.63
N ASN A 345 12.14 -23.42 24.83
CA ASN A 345 12.01 -22.11 24.18
C ASN A 345 11.73 -22.19 22.67
N SER A 346 11.41 -23.38 22.14
CA SER A 346 11.28 -23.62 20.69
C SER A 346 10.09 -24.54 20.39
N TYR A 347 9.19 -24.04 19.54
CA TYR A 347 7.96 -24.71 19.14
C TYR A 347 7.73 -24.60 17.63
N VAL A 348 7.33 -25.71 17.02
CA VAL A 348 6.88 -25.78 15.62
C VAL A 348 5.36 -25.83 15.61
N VAL A 349 4.76 -24.86 14.92
CA VAL A 349 3.32 -24.74 14.70
C VAL A 349 3.03 -25.11 13.25
N SER A 350 2.34 -26.23 13.04
CA SER A 350 1.90 -26.69 11.73
C SER A 350 0.51 -26.11 11.44
N VAL A 351 0.35 -25.51 10.26
CA VAL A 351 -0.83 -24.76 9.86
C VAL A 351 -1.35 -25.30 8.54
N ASN A 352 -2.64 -25.62 8.44
CA ASN A 352 -3.26 -25.99 7.17
C ASN A 352 -3.25 -24.76 6.25
N THR A 353 -3.04 -24.92 4.95
CA THR A 353 -2.93 -23.77 4.04
C THR A 353 -4.25 -23.26 3.45
N GLY A 354 -5.31 -24.09 3.44
CA GLY A 354 -6.60 -23.69 2.87
C GLY A 354 -6.57 -23.61 1.34
N GLY A 355 -6.98 -22.47 0.77
CA GLY A 355 -6.83 -22.11 -0.64
C GLY A 355 -5.79 -21.00 -0.84
N ASP A 356 -5.74 -20.42 -2.03
CA ASP A 356 -4.74 -19.42 -2.40
C ASP A 356 -4.85 -18.13 -1.56
N GLY A 357 -3.71 -17.50 -1.27
CA GLY A 357 -3.65 -16.22 -0.57
C GLY A 357 -2.50 -16.10 0.43
N ILE A 358 -2.59 -15.11 1.32
CA ILE A 358 -1.55 -14.81 2.31
C ILE A 358 -1.93 -15.37 3.69
N LEU A 359 -1.12 -16.29 4.17
CA LEU A 359 -1.23 -16.93 5.49
C LEU A 359 -0.20 -16.31 6.44
N ARG A 360 -0.60 -15.89 7.63
CA ARG A 360 0.29 -15.40 8.70
C ARG A 360 -0.09 -16.06 10.01
N LEU A 361 0.92 -16.48 10.78
CA LEU A 361 0.76 -16.91 12.17
C LEU A 361 1.14 -15.77 13.11
N ASP A 362 0.18 -15.32 13.92
CA ASP A 362 0.40 -14.38 15.02
C ASP A 362 0.25 -15.13 16.35
N LEU A 363 1.04 -14.77 17.35
CA LEU A 363 0.83 -15.18 18.75
C LEU A 363 0.01 -14.10 19.47
N ALA A 364 -1.08 -14.53 20.09
CA ALA A 364 -1.95 -13.74 20.95
C ALA A 364 -1.74 -14.20 22.40
N ASP A 365 -1.16 -13.32 23.21
CA ASP A 365 -0.87 -13.53 24.61
C ASP A 365 -2.10 -13.28 25.49
N ASP A 366 -2.44 -14.25 26.34
CA ASP A 366 -3.53 -14.22 27.31
C ASP A 366 -3.08 -14.58 28.75
N ASP A 367 -1.77 -14.43 29.04
CA ASP A 367 -1.10 -14.88 30.28
C ASP A 367 -1.00 -16.41 30.47
N SER A 368 -1.49 -17.25 29.54
CA SER A 368 -1.40 -18.72 29.68
C SER A 368 0.01 -19.29 29.41
N ILE A 369 0.79 -18.64 28.54
CA ILE A 369 2.20 -18.95 28.32
C ILE A 369 3.03 -18.35 29.45
N ALA A 370 3.77 -19.19 30.17
CA ALA A 370 4.60 -18.74 31.30
C ALA A 370 5.93 -19.51 31.41
N SER A 371 6.92 -18.87 32.02
CA SER A 371 8.20 -19.51 32.37
C SER A 371 8.00 -20.64 33.38
N SER A 372 9.00 -21.51 33.53
CA SER A 372 8.99 -22.60 34.55
C SER A 372 8.82 -22.12 36.01
N ARG A 373 8.93 -20.81 36.28
CA ARG A 373 8.73 -20.18 37.60
C ARG A 373 7.38 -19.48 37.75
N GLY A 374 6.54 -19.52 36.71
CA GLY A 374 5.20 -18.92 36.69
C GLY A 374 5.15 -17.44 36.29
N ILE A 375 6.19 -16.91 35.62
CA ILE A 375 6.19 -15.54 35.08
C ILE A 375 5.55 -15.57 33.69
N PRO A 376 4.43 -14.87 33.43
CA PRO A 376 3.77 -14.86 32.11
C PRO A 376 4.64 -14.23 31.01
N LEU A 377 4.34 -14.60 29.77
CA LEU A 377 4.92 -14.04 28.55
C LEU A 377 4.71 -12.52 28.51
N GLY A 378 5.79 -11.74 28.49
CA GLY A 378 5.73 -10.28 28.45
C GLY A 378 5.36 -9.57 29.77
N TRP A 379 5.28 -10.31 30.90
CA TRP A 379 4.76 -9.94 32.23
C TRP A 379 3.25 -10.14 32.39
N GLU A 380 2.70 -9.93 33.60
CA GLU A 380 1.26 -10.06 33.88
C GLU A 380 0.44 -9.01 33.10
N GLY A 381 -0.48 -9.47 32.25
CA GLY A 381 -1.55 -8.71 31.63
C GLY A 381 -1.65 -8.90 30.11
N ALA A 382 -2.60 -9.75 29.69
CA ALA A 382 -2.96 -10.07 28.32
C ALA A 382 -2.62 -9.02 27.24
N THR A 383 -2.14 -9.53 26.10
CA THR A 383 -1.62 -8.85 24.90
C THR A 383 -0.25 -8.20 25.02
N ASN A 384 0.38 -8.21 26.19
CA ASN A 384 1.72 -7.61 26.36
C ASN A 384 2.84 -8.49 25.75
N GLY A 385 2.57 -9.79 25.57
CA GLY A 385 3.42 -10.77 24.88
C GLY A 385 3.11 -10.98 23.38
N ASN A 386 2.12 -10.26 22.81
CA ASN A 386 1.70 -10.44 21.41
C ASN A 386 2.84 -10.29 20.40
N PHE A 387 2.86 -11.17 19.38
CA PHE A 387 3.89 -11.14 18.34
C PHE A 387 3.34 -11.54 16.96
N SER A 388 3.58 -10.74 15.93
CA SER A 388 3.21 -11.10 14.55
C SER A 388 4.34 -11.78 13.79
N GLY A 389 4.03 -12.92 13.17
CA GLY A 389 4.99 -13.72 12.43
C GLY A 389 5.13 -13.37 10.95
N GLU A 390 6.00 -14.13 10.28
CA GLU A 390 6.16 -14.08 8.83
C GLU A 390 4.93 -14.60 8.06
N THR A 391 4.84 -14.25 6.78
CA THR A 391 3.73 -14.59 5.89
C THR A 391 4.10 -15.65 4.85
N TYR A 392 3.32 -16.71 4.70
CA TYR A 392 3.37 -17.57 3.52
C TYR A 392 2.46 -17.04 2.41
N THR A 393 2.92 -17.18 1.16
CA THR A 393 2.10 -17.11 -0.04
C THR A 393 1.68 -18.53 -0.39
N VAL A 394 0.41 -18.84 -0.13
CA VAL A 394 -0.20 -20.11 -0.55
C VAL A 394 -0.67 -19.97 -1.98
N ASP A 395 -0.24 -20.88 -2.84
CA ASP A 395 -0.61 -20.90 -4.24
C ASP A 395 -0.77 -22.34 -4.73
N LYS A 396 -2.00 -22.69 -5.08
CA LYS A 396 -2.45 -24.00 -5.56
C LYS A 396 -3.13 -23.90 -6.93
N THR A 397 -3.12 -22.71 -7.53
CA THR A 397 -3.57 -22.53 -8.91
C THR A 397 -2.49 -23.13 -9.82
N PRO A 398 -2.82 -24.10 -10.69
CA PRO A 398 -1.83 -24.67 -11.59
C PRO A 398 -1.57 -23.74 -12.79
N PRO A 399 -0.33 -23.65 -13.29
CA PRO A 399 -0.03 -22.87 -14.48
C PRO A 399 -0.77 -23.42 -15.71
N ALA A 400 -1.23 -22.50 -16.55
CA ALA A 400 -2.02 -22.77 -17.74
C ALA A 400 -1.68 -21.79 -18.87
N ILE A 401 -1.71 -22.28 -20.11
CA ILE A 401 -1.55 -21.46 -21.32
C ILE A 401 -2.80 -20.59 -21.51
N LEU A 402 -2.62 -19.26 -21.52
CA LEU A 402 -3.65 -18.30 -21.91
C LEU A 402 -3.73 -18.14 -23.42
N SER A 403 -2.59 -18.09 -24.11
CA SER A 403 -2.53 -17.89 -25.55
C SER A 403 -1.23 -18.38 -26.18
N ILE A 404 -1.34 -18.85 -27.43
CA ILE A 404 -0.22 -19.00 -28.35
C ILE A 404 -0.54 -18.12 -29.56
N ALA A 405 0.06 -16.94 -29.63
CA ALA A 405 -0.20 -15.91 -30.63
C ALA A 405 0.98 -15.76 -31.60
N ARG A 406 0.73 -15.24 -32.80
CA ARG A 406 1.78 -14.95 -33.79
C ARG A 406 2.53 -13.66 -33.44
N ALA A 407 3.85 -13.69 -33.53
CA ALA A 407 4.70 -12.51 -33.36
C ALA A 407 4.89 -11.69 -34.65
N THR A 408 4.65 -12.28 -35.82
CA THR A 408 4.85 -11.65 -37.14
C THR A 408 3.57 -11.69 -37.99
N PRO A 409 3.48 -10.90 -39.09
CA PRO A 409 2.35 -10.97 -40.02
C PRO A 409 2.15 -12.36 -40.63
N SER A 410 0.91 -12.60 -41.08
CA SER A 410 0.46 -13.79 -41.81
C SER A 410 -0.56 -13.33 -42.86
N PRO A 411 -0.50 -13.78 -44.13
CA PRO A 411 0.43 -14.78 -44.68
C PRO A 411 1.91 -14.33 -44.70
N THR A 412 2.84 -15.26 -44.93
CA THR A 412 4.29 -14.96 -44.94
C THR A 412 5.12 -15.94 -45.78
N ASN A 413 6.15 -15.43 -46.46
CA ASN A 413 7.21 -16.24 -47.10
C ASN A 413 8.51 -16.30 -46.28
N ALA A 414 8.50 -15.90 -45.00
CA ALA A 414 9.69 -15.92 -44.15
C ALA A 414 10.22 -17.34 -43.91
N ALA A 415 11.55 -17.51 -43.83
CA ALA A 415 12.20 -18.80 -43.53
C ALA A 415 11.95 -19.32 -42.09
N SER A 416 11.59 -18.41 -41.19
CA SER A 416 11.22 -18.71 -39.80
C SER A 416 10.18 -17.71 -39.32
N VAL A 417 9.33 -18.16 -38.41
CA VAL A 417 8.31 -17.36 -37.72
C VAL A 417 8.37 -17.62 -36.22
N ASP A 418 7.87 -16.66 -35.44
CA ASP A 418 7.88 -16.70 -33.99
C ASP A 418 6.45 -16.77 -33.43
N PHE A 419 6.25 -17.55 -32.37
CA PHE A 419 5.02 -17.59 -31.58
C PHE A 419 5.28 -17.04 -30.18
N VAL A 420 4.41 -16.16 -29.69
CA VAL A 420 4.38 -15.71 -28.30
C VAL A 420 3.44 -16.63 -27.51
N VAL A 421 4.03 -17.45 -26.66
CA VAL A 421 3.34 -18.30 -25.68
C VAL A 421 3.20 -17.51 -24.38
N THR A 422 1.99 -17.41 -23.84
CA THR A 422 1.70 -16.70 -22.59
C THR A 422 0.97 -17.60 -21.62
N PHE A 423 1.48 -17.69 -20.39
CA PHE A 423 0.91 -18.41 -19.26
C PHE A 423 0.09 -17.44 -18.38
N ASN A 424 -0.81 -17.96 -17.55
CA ASN A 424 -1.55 -17.20 -16.53
C ASN A 424 -0.63 -16.64 -15.43
N GLU A 425 0.54 -17.24 -15.25
CA GLU A 425 1.50 -16.95 -14.19
C GLU A 425 2.94 -17.22 -14.63
N SER A 426 3.92 -16.96 -13.76
CA SER A 426 5.32 -17.23 -14.08
C SER A 426 5.65 -18.70 -13.98
N VAL A 427 6.35 -19.26 -14.96
CA VAL A 427 6.74 -20.67 -14.98
C VAL A 427 8.25 -20.86 -15.16
N SER A 428 8.67 -22.11 -14.95
CA SER A 428 10.02 -22.64 -15.16
C SER A 428 9.91 -24.02 -15.79
N GLY A 429 11.01 -24.54 -16.36
CA GLY A 429 11.03 -25.86 -17.02
C GLY A 429 10.77 -25.83 -18.53
N VAL A 430 10.16 -24.76 -19.05
CA VAL A 430 9.74 -24.65 -20.46
C VAL A 430 10.89 -24.92 -21.45
N ASP A 431 10.76 -25.97 -22.26
CA ASP A 431 11.69 -26.35 -23.32
C ASP A 431 10.97 -26.75 -24.64
N LEU A 432 11.69 -27.32 -25.61
CA LEU A 432 11.14 -27.67 -26.93
C LEU A 432 10.33 -28.98 -26.96
N ALA A 433 10.44 -29.85 -25.94
CA ALA A 433 9.64 -31.07 -25.81
C ALA A 433 8.21 -30.78 -25.34
N ASP A 434 7.97 -29.59 -24.78
CA ASP A 434 6.66 -29.09 -24.36
C ASP A 434 5.81 -28.58 -25.54
N PHE A 435 6.33 -28.61 -26.77
CA PHE A 435 5.64 -28.12 -27.96
C PHE A 435 5.62 -29.14 -29.10
N ALA A 436 4.51 -29.15 -29.84
CA ALA A 436 4.36 -29.86 -31.09
C ALA A 436 3.98 -28.88 -32.20
N ILE A 437 4.30 -29.24 -33.44
CA ILE A 437 3.92 -28.44 -34.62
C ILE A 437 2.87 -29.21 -35.41
N SER A 438 1.74 -28.55 -35.69
CA SER A 438 0.82 -28.97 -36.74
C SER A 438 1.26 -28.31 -38.06
N THR A 439 1.75 -29.11 -39.00
CA THR A 439 2.37 -28.71 -40.28
C THR A 439 2.14 -29.82 -41.31
N THR A 440 2.07 -29.47 -42.60
CA THR A 440 2.07 -30.45 -43.70
C THR A 440 3.38 -30.49 -44.48
N ASN A 441 4.22 -29.45 -44.41
CA ASN A 441 5.42 -29.29 -45.24
C ASN A 441 6.75 -29.17 -44.47
N GLY A 442 6.83 -29.88 -43.33
CA GLY A 442 8.11 -30.21 -42.69
C GLY A 442 8.73 -29.09 -41.86
N ALA A 443 7.88 -28.24 -41.25
CA ALA A 443 8.33 -27.24 -40.29
C ALA A 443 8.97 -27.86 -39.04
N ALA A 444 9.85 -27.12 -38.37
CA ALA A 444 10.63 -27.61 -37.22
C ALA A 444 10.85 -26.53 -36.16
N LEU A 445 10.80 -26.94 -34.88
CA LEU A 445 11.17 -26.10 -33.74
C LEU A 445 12.68 -25.82 -33.79
N THR A 446 13.07 -24.55 -33.74
CA THR A 446 14.49 -24.14 -33.86
C THR A 446 15.02 -23.36 -32.66
N GLY A 447 14.15 -22.78 -31.83
CA GLY A 447 14.56 -22.07 -30.64
C GLY A 447 13.40 -21.75 -29.70
N ILE A 448 13.74 -21.52 -28.43
CA ILE A 448 12.85 -20.98 -27.41
C ILE A 448 13.63 -19.95 -26.59
N ASN A 449 13.00 -18.81 -26.29
CA ASN A 449 13.60 -17.75 -25.49
C ASN A 449 12.50 -17.02 -24.70
N GLY A 450 12.65 -16.94 -23.37
CA GLY A 450 11.65 -16.35 -22.49
C GLY A 450 11.97 -16.58 -21.02
N ALA A 451 11.17 -15.97 -20.16
CA ALA A 451 11.24 -16.13 -18.71
C ALA A 451 9.94 -15.63 -18.06
N GLY A 452 9.60 -16.19 -16.90
CA GLY A 452 8.37 -15.83 -16.20
C GLY A 452 7.16 -16.35 -16.95
N ALA A 453 6.20 -15.48 -17.30
CA ALA A 453 4.93 -15.87 -17.89
C ALA A 453 4.91 -15.86 -19.44
N SER A 454 6.01 -15.50 -20.10
CA SER A 454 6.03 -15.27 -21.56
C SER A 454 7.28 -15.82 -22.23
N TYR A 455 7.05 -16.56 -23.33
CA TYR A 455 8.08 -17.25 -24.10
C TYR A 455 7.86 -17.04 -25.60
N ILE A 456 8.95 -16.81 -26.33
CA ILE A 456 8.98 -16.80 -27.79
C ILE A 456 9.49 -18.16 -28.26
N VAL A 457 8.71 -18.86 -29.08
CA VAL A 457 9.08 -20.13 -29.72
C VAL A 457 9.26 -19.90 -31.21
N THR A 458 10.48 -20.12 -31.71
CA THR A 458 10.87 -19.94 -33.12
C THR A 458 10.68 -21.23 -33.88
N VAL A 459 10.02 -21.14 -35.03
CA VAL A 459 9.69 -22.25 -35.93
C VAL A 459 10.22 -21.98 -37.33
N ALA A 460 11.02 -22.88 -37.89
CA ALA A 460 11.38 -22.84 -39.30
C ALA A 460 10.19 -23.31 -40.16
N THR A 461 9.82 -22.55 -41.19
CA THR A 461 8.55 -22.72 -41.92
C THR A 461 8.53 -23.86 -42.93
N GLY A 462 9.67 -24.47 -43.23
CA GLY A 462 9.79 -25.48 -44.28
C GLY A 462 9.92 -24.88 -45.69
N ASN A 463 9.75 -25.72 -46.71
CA ASN A 463 10.11 -25.44 -48.11
C ASN A 463 8.91 -25.33 -49.09
N GLY A 464 7.70 -25.06 -48.59
CA GLY A 464 6.48 -24.94 -49.41
C GLY A 464 5.35 -24.21 -48.67
N ASN A 465 4.21 -24.03 -49.33
CA ASN A 465 3.03 -23.42 -48.73
C ASN A 465 2.49 -24.32 -47.60
N ASP A 466 2.11 -23.75 -46.46
CA ASP A 466 1.64 -24.55 -45.32
C ASP A 466 0.68 -23.78 -44.41
N THR A 467 -0.09 -24.51 -43.60
CA THR A 467 -0.76 -23.95 -42.43
C THR A 467 -0.03 -24.44 -41.18
N LEU A 468 0.65 -23.52 -40.51
CA LEU A 468 1.58 -23.81 -39.42
C LEU A 468 1.00 -23.34 -38.09
N ARG A 469 0.70 -24.29 -37.18
CA ARG A 469 0.26 -24.00 -35.80
C ARG A 469 1.22 -24.62 -34.79
N LEU A 470 1.51 -23.88 -33.72
CA LEU A 470 2.22 -24.37 -32.55
C LEU A 470 1.20 -24.83 -31.50
N ASP A 471 1.33 -26.08 -31.05
CA ASP A 471 0.54 -26.69 -29.98
C ASP A 471 1.41 -26.90 -28.75
N PHE A 472 0.85 -26.70 -27.56
CA PHE A 472 1.49 -27.03 -26.29
C PHE A 472 1.12 -28.47 -25.88
N VAL A 473 2.13 -29.26 -25.53
CA VAL A 473 2.03 -30.66 -25.10
C VAL A 473 2.47 -30.76 -23.64
N ASP A 474 1.48 -30.94 -22.78
CA ASP A 474 1.71 -31.14 -21.36
C ASP A 474 2.40 -32.49 -21.07
N ASN A 475 3.42 -32.44 -20.22
CA ASN A 475 4.31 -33.55 -19.87
C ASN A 475 4.79 -33.48 -18.41
N ASP A 476 4.14 -32.67 -17.56
CA ASP A 476 4.50 -32.36 -16.17
C ASP A 476 5.90 -31.71 -15.96
N SER A 477 6.59 -31.24 -17.01
CA SER A 477 7.92 -30.61 -16.88
C SER A 477 7.87 -29.18 -16.33
N ILE A 478 6.78 -28.46 -16.65
CA ILE A 478 6.62 -27.04 -16.37
C ILE A 478 6.10 -26.84 -14.94
N LEU A 479 6.80 -25.99 -14.19
CA LEU A 479 6.54 -25.72 -12.77
C LEU A 479 6.49 -24.23 -12.47
N ASP A 480 5.53 -23.81 -11.67
CA ASP A 480 5.44 -22.47 -11.08
C ASP A 480 6.37 -22.27 -9.84
N PRO A 481 6.41 -21.07 -9.22
CA PRO A 481 7.20 -20.80 -8.02
C PRO A 481 6.73 -21.52 -6.74
N ALA A 482 5.53 -22.10 -6.71
CA ALA A 482 5.01 -22.92 -5.60
C ALA A 482 5.29 -24.43 -5.79
N GLY A 483 5.46 -24.87 -7.03
CA GLY A 483 5.63 -26.25 -7.46
C GLY A 483 4.37 -26.92 -8.02
N ASN A 484 3.37 -26.20 -8.52
CA ASN A 484 2.28 -26.83 -9.30
C ASN A 484 2.74 -27.10 -10.74
N THR A 485 2.26 -28.21 -11.33
CA THR A 485 2.48 -28.57 -12.74
C THR A 485 1.36 -28.04 -13.62
N THR A 486 1.60 -27.94 -14.92
CA THR A 486 0.54 -27.83 -15.92
C THR A 486 -0.44 -29.02 -15.83
N LEU A 487 -1.70 -28.84 -16.27
CA LEU A 487 -2.76 -29.87 -16.17
C LEU A 487 -3.27 -30.40 -17.52
N ALA A 488 -3.02 -29.69 -18.62
CA ALA A 488 -3.47 -30.07 -19.95
C ALA A 488 -2.69 -29.34 -21.06
N GLY A 489 -2.54 -30.01 -22.20
CA GLY A 489 -2.04 -29.40 -23.44
C GLY A 489 -3.00 -28.34 -24.00
N PHE A 490 -2.49 -27.47 -24.87
CA PHE A 490 -3.25 -26.37 -25.48
C PHE A 490 -3.08 -26.37 -27.01
N THR A 491 -4.18 -26.53 -27.74
CA THR A 491 -4.23 -26.60 -29.21
C THR A 491 -5.06 -25.48 -29.85
N GLY A 492 -5.40 -24.45 -29.06
CA GLY A 492 -6.19 -23.28 -29.47
C GLY A 492 -5.35 -22.12 -30.02
N GLY A 493 -4.10 -22.37 -30.41
CA GLY A 493 -3.17 -21.34 -30.88
C GLY A 493 -3.52 -20.79 -32.26
N GLU A 494 -3.04 -19.58 -32.54
CA GLU A 494 -3.10 -19.01 -33.88
C GLU A 494 -2.27 -19.81 -34.90
N SER A 495 -2.60 -19.71 -36.19
CA SER A 495 -1.86 -20.37 -37.27
C SER A 495 -1.28 -19.36 -38.26
N TYR A 496 -0.05 -19.60 -38.73
CA TYR A 496 0.52 -18.92 -39.89
C TYR A 496 0.06 -19.61 -41.18
N ALA A 497 -0.31 -18.81 -42.17
CA ALA A 497 -0.33 -19.23 -43.57
C ALA A 497 1.05 -18.93 -44.16
N VAL A 498 1.83 -19.98 -44.42
CA VAL A 498 3.12 -19.86 -45.10
C VAL A 498 2.84 -19.91 -46.60
N ASP A 499 3.34 -18.93 -47.35
CA ASP A 499 3.23 -18.90 -48.80
C ASP A 499 4.60 -18.85 -49.49
N ARG A 500 4.80 -19.75 -50.45
CA ARG A 500 5.99 -19.94 -51.27
C ARG A 500 5.65 -20.02 -52.76
N ALA A 501 4.37 -19.96 -53.11
CA ALA A 501 3.94 -19.96 -54.49
C ALA A 501 4.30 -18.60 -55.08
N ALA A 502 4.81 -18.63 -56.30
CA ALA A 502 4.83 -17.41 -57.10
C ALA A 502 3.46 -17.31 -57.78
N PRO A 503 2.80 -16.12 -57.77
CA PRO A 503 1.62 -15.92 -58.57
C PRO A 503 1.94 -16.19 -60.04
N VAL A 504 0.96 -16.72 -60.78
CA VAL A 504 1.04 -16.89 -62.24
C VAL A 504 -0.22 -16.33 -62.89
N VAL A 505 -0.13 -15.86 -64.14
CA VAL A 505 -1.32 -15.52 -64.92
C VAL A 505 -2.06 -16.82 -65.25
N ALA A 506 -3.23 -17.01 -64.65
CA ALA A 506 -4.06 -18.20 -64.84
C ALA A 506 -4.85 -18.13 -66.16
N SER A 507 -5.37 -16.95 -66.50
CA SER A 507 -6.02 -16.71 -67.79
C SER A 507 -6.12 -15.22 -68.13
N ILE A 508 -6.08 -14.91 -69.42
CA ILE A 508 -6.56 -13.65 -69.98
C ILE A 508 -7.74 -13.98 -70.91
N ALA A 509 -8.94 -13.52 -70.57
CA ALA A 509 -10.16 -13.77 -71.33
C ALA A 509 -11.10 -12.55 -71.30
N PRO A 510 -11.84 -12.25 -72.37
CA PRO A 510 -12.85 -11.19 -72.35
C PRO A 510 -14.01 -11.54 -71.41
N VAL A 511 -14.59 -10.53 -70.78
CA VAL A 511 -15.78 -10.63 -69.93
C VAL A 511 -16.87 -9.72 -70.50
N GLY A 512 -18.11 -10.21 -70.44
CA GLY A 512 -19.25 -9.56 -71.09
C GLY A 512 -19.26 -9.76 -72.61
N GLY A 513 -20.37 -9.32 -73.23
CA GLY A 513 -20.28 -8.84 -74.61
C GLY A 513 -19.29 -7.66 -74.63
N ALA A 514 -18.41 -7.51 -75.60
CA ALA A 514 -18.77 -7.34 -77.00
C ALA A 514 -19.58 -6.08 -77.32
N ASP A 515 -19.87 -5.22 -76.33
CA ASP A 515 -20.52 -3.94 -76.54
C ASP A 515 -19.79 -3.15 -77.64
N ALA A 516 -20.53 -2.47 -78.51
CA ALA A 516 -20.07 -2.06 -79.84
C ALA A 516 -18.88 -1.06 -79.89
N SER A 517 -18.32 -0.69 -78.73
CA SER A 517 -17.21 0.24 -78.56
C SER A 517 -16.19 -0.15 -77.48
N SER A 518 -16.32 -1.28 -76.77
CA SER A 518 -15.36 -1.70 -75.74
C SER A 518 -15.34 -3.20 -75.51
N VAL A 519 -14.23 -3.70 -74.99
CA VAL A 519 -14.06 -5.06 -74.51
C VAL A 519 -13.20 -5.06 -73.27
N ASP A 520 -13.73 -5.67 -72.22
CA ASP A 520 -13.05 -5.83 -70.96
C ASP A 520 -12.38 -7.20 -70.92
N PHE A 521 -11.06 -7.24 -70.70
CA PHE A 521 -10.34 -8.49 -70.46
C PHE A 521 -10.20 -8.74 -68.96
N ALA A 522 -10.79 -9.83 -68.44
CA ALA A 522 -10.38 -10.37 -67.16
C ALA A 522 -9.01 -11.02 -67.31
N VAL A 523 -8.05 -10.42 -66.62
CA VAL A 523 -6.76 -11.01 -66.29
C VAL A 523 -6.94 -11.62 -64.90
N SER A 524 -6.98 -12.95 -64.86
CA SER A 524 -7.03 -13.71 -63.61
C SER A 524 -5.64 -14.27 -63.32
N PHE A 525 -5.13 -13.97 -62.13
CA PHE A 525 -3.93 -14.58 -61.56
C PHE A 525 -4.33 -15.82 -60.73
N SER A 526 -3.35 -16.68 -60.40
CA SER A 526 -3.57 -17.86 -59.53
C SER A 526 -4.03 -17.49 -58.12
N GLU A 527 -3.67 -16.29 -57.67
CA GLU A 527 -3.84 -15.77 -56.31
C GLU A 527 -3.76 -14.23 -56.31
N PRO A 528 -4.03 -13.57 -55.17
CA PRO A 528 -3.95 -12.12 -55.06
C PRO A 528 -2.56 -11.53 -55.37
N VAL A 529 -2.54 -10.50 -56.22
CA VAL A 529 -1.31 -9.76 -56.57
C VAL A 529 -1.43 -8.27 -56.27
N ILE A 530 -0.27 -7.64 -56.15
CA ILE A 530 -0.01 -6.20 -56.00
C ILE A 530 1.00 -5.77 -57.09
N GLY A 531 1.11 -4.47 -57.33
CA GLY A 531 2.09 -3.90 -58.27
C GLY A 531 1.65 -3.84 -59.74
N VAL A 532 0.50 -4.42 -60.10
CA VAL A 532 -0.07 -4.40 -61.46
C VAL A 532 -0.34 -2.97 -61.93
N ASP A 533 0.32 -2.54 -63.00
CA ASP A 533 0.10 -1.24 -63.66
C ASP A 533 0.09 -1.30 -65.20
N GLY A 534 -0.02 -0.14 -65.86
CA GLY A 534 -0.11 -0.04 -67.32
C GLY A 534 1.14 -0.44 -68.10
N GLY A 535 2.30 -0.59 -67.44
CA GLY A 535 3.54 -1.08 -68.02
C GLY A 535 3.59 -2.60 -68.20
N ASP A 536 2.72 -3.33 -67.50
CA ASP A 536 2.72 -4.81 -67.49
C ASP A 536 1.90 -5.42 -68.63
N PHE A 537 1.14 -4.61 -69.39
CA PHE A 537 0.21 -5.07 -70.42
C PHE A 537 0.61 -4.66 -71.84
N PHE A 538 0.48 -5.60 -72.77
CA PHE A 538 0.75 -5.40 -74.19
C PHE A 538 -0.46 -5.77 -75.03
N LEU A 539 -0.98 -4.82 -75.83
CA LEU A 539 -2.17 -4.99 -76.65
C LEU A 539 -1.85 -5.18 -78.14
N GLN A 540 -2.48 -6.17 -78.77
CA GLN A 540 -2.50 -6.37 -80.22
C GLN A 540 -3.93 -6.21 -80.76
N THR A 541 -4.09 -5.46 -81.86
CA THR A 541 -5.38 -5.09 -82.48
C THR A 541 -5.18 -4.88 -83.98
N MET A 542 -6.22 -5.11 -84.79
CA MET A 542 -6.18 -4.77 -86.22
C MET A 542 -6.70 -3.36 -86.52
N ASN A 543 -7.62 -2.82 -85.70
CA ASN A 543 -8.29 -1.54 -85.97
C ASN A 543 -7.95 -0.41 -84.96
N GLY A 544 -6.86 -0.55 -84.21
CA GLY A 544 -6.31 0.52 -83.37
C GLY A 544 -7.00 0.68 -82.01
N ALA A 545 -7.50 -0.42 -81.44
CA ALA A 545 -7.97 -0.46 -80.06
C ALA A 545 -6.87 -0.08 -79.05
N THR A 546 -7.26 0.46 -77.89
CA THR A 546 -6.33 0.97 -76.87
C THR A 546 -6.77 0.54 -75.47
N ILE A 547 -5.83 0.15 -74.60
CA ILE A 547 -6.08 0.04 -73.17
C ILE A 547 -6.43 1.43 -72.65
N THR A 548 -7.58 1.57 -72.00
CA THR A 548 -8.11 2.83 -71.48
C THR A 548 -8.21 2.85 -69.95
N ASN A 549 -8.36 1.67 -69.34
CA ASN A 549 -8.43 1.51 -67.90
C ASN A 549 -7.85 0.16 -67.47
N ILE A 550 -7.31 0.11 -66.26
CA ILE A 550 -6.96 -1.12 -65.54
C ILE A 550 -7.58 -0.96 -64.16
N ALA A 551 -8.60 -1.75 -63.87
CA ALA A 551 -9.35 -1.69 -62.61
C ALA A 551 -9.48 -3.10 -62.02
N GLY A 552 -9.60 -3.19 -60.69
CA GLY A 552 -9.57 -4.46 -59.97
C GLY A 552 -8.46 -4.49 -58.94
N GLY A 553 -8.20 -5.68 -58.41
CA GLY A 553 -7.32 -5.88 -57.27
C GLY A 553 -7.46 -7.30 -56.71
N GLY A 554 -6.48 -7.73 -55.93
CA GLY A 554 -6.40 -9.13 -55.54
C GLY A 554 -6.05 -9.99 -56.76
N SER A 555 -6.78 -11.08 -57.00
CA SER A 555 -6.42 -12.05 -58.06
C SER A 555 -7.08 -11.75 -59.41
N GLN A 556 -7.89 -10.71 -59.52
CA GLN A 556 -8.66 -10.38 -60.71
C GLN A 556 -8.53 -8.90 -61.07
N TYR A 557 -8.13 -8.67 -62.31
CA TYR A 557 -8.04 -7.35 -62.93
C TYR A 557 -8.85 -7.33 -64.21
N VAL A 558 -9.56 -6.24 -64.44
CA VAL A 558 -10.23 -5.92 -65.69
C VAL A 558 -9.40 -4.88 -66.42
N VAL A 559 -8.95 -5.24 -67.61
CA VAL A 559 -8.23 -4.35 -68.52
C VAL A 559 -9.19 -3.95 -69.64
N SER A 560 -9.71 -2.73 -69.56
CA SER A 560 -10.68 -2.20 -70.52
C SER A 560 -9.99 -1.71 -71.79
N VAL A 561 -10.38 -2.29 -72.91
CA VAL A 561 -9.84 -1.99 -74.24
C VAL A 561 -10.94 -1.36 -75.09
N ALA A 562 -10.82 -0.07 -75.41
CA ALA A 562 -11.78 0.61 -76.27
C ALA A 562 -11.66 0.10 -77.72
N ILE A 563 -12.76 -0.42 -78.28
CA ILE A 563 -12.85 -0.90 -79.66
C ILE A 563 -13.42 0.22 -80.57
N GLN A 564 -12.91 0.33 -81.80
CA GLN A 564 -13.46 1.22 -82.81
C GLN A 564 -14.70 0.58 -83.50
N PRO A 565 -15.77 1.35 -83.80
CA PRO A 565 -17.04 0.81 -84.31
C PRO A 565 -16.91 -0.19 -85.46
N GLY A 566 -17.45 -1.39 -85.27
CA GLY A 566 -17.40 -2.52 -86.21
C GLY A 566 -16.89 -3.79 -85.55
N SER A 567 -16.42 -4.75 -86.36
CA SER A 567 -15.76 -5.96 -85.87
C SER A 567 -14.24 -5.75 -85.80
N ASP A 568 -13.64 -5.88 -84.61
CA ASP A 568 -12.17 -5.95 -84.43
C ASP A 568 -11.74 -7.36 -83.97
N SER A 569 -10.44 -7.61 -84.09
CA SER A 569 -9.73 -8.82 -83.64
C SER A 569 -8.61 -8.39 -82.70
N ILE A 570 -8.80 -8.67 -81.42
CA ILE A 570 -8.02 -8.15 -80.29
C ILE A 570 -7.31 -9.26 -79.51
N ARG A 571 -6.15 -8.96 -78.92
CA ARG A 571 -5.45 -9.84 -77.97
C ARG A 571 -4.65 -9.03 -76.96
N LEU A 572 -4.85 -9.30 -75.68
CA LEU A 572 -4.10 -8.72 -74.57
C LEU A 572 -3.08 -9.74 -74.04
N ASP A 573 -1.83 -9.32 -73.85
CA ASP A 573 -0.74 -10.10 -73.27
C ASP A 573 -0.25 -9.41 -71.98
N VAL A 574 0.32 -10.19 -71.04
CA VAL A 574 1.00 -9.73 -69.82
C VAL A 574 2.50 -9.97 -69.95
N ALA A 575 3.31 -9.00 -69.56
CA ALA A 575 4.76 -9.11 -69.45
C ALA A 575 5.23 -8.97 -68.01
N ASP A 576 6.14 -9.85 -67.61
CA ASP A 576 6.74 -9.90 -66.29
C ASP A 576 8.11 -9.18 -66.25
N ASN A 577 8.27 -8.32 -65.26
CA ASN A 577 9.45 -7.50 -64.96
C ASN A 577 9.82 -7.53 -63.45
N ASP A 578 9.32 -8.52 -62.70
CA ASP A 578 9.34 -8.61 -61.23
C ASP A 578 8.58 -7.49 -60.45
N SER A 579 7.80 -6.60 -61.10
CA SER A 579 7.00 -5.56 -60.41
C SER A 579 5.69 -6.10 -59.81
N ILE A 580 5.07 -7.06 -60.50
CA ILE A 580 3.89 -7.77 -60.02
C ILE A 580 4.36 -8.85 -59.03
N ALA A 581 3.81 -8.84 -57.82
CA ALA A 581 4.09 -9.83 -56.78
C ALA A 581 2.82 -10.13 -55.97
N ASP A 582 2.81 -11.18 -55.16
CA ASP A 582 1.75 -11.40 -54.16
C ASP A 582 1.90 -10.47 -52.94
N GLU A 583 0.96 -10.53 -51.99
CA GLU A 583 1.00 -9.73 -50.75
C GLU A 583 2.19 -10.06 -49.82
N VAL A 584 2.83 -11.22 -49.98
CA VAL A 584 4.03 -11.61 -49.20
C VAL A 584 5.34 -11.30 -49.94
N GLY A 585 5.27 -10.82 -51.19
CA GLY A 585 6.40 -10.38 -52.01
C GLY A 585 7.03 -11.47 -52.88
N ASN A 586 6.31 -12.55 -53.23
CA ASN A 586 6.76 -13.48 -54.27
C ASN A 586 6.41 -12.89 -55.67
N PRO A 587 7.39 -12.61 -56.55
CA PRO A 587 7.12 -12.00 -57.87
C PRO A 587 6.46 -12.98 -58.87
N LEU A 588 5.76 -12.43 -59.86
CA LEU A 588 4.98 -13.13 -60.89
C LEU A 588 5.83 -14.11 -61.71
N GLY A 589 5.56 -15.42 -61.55
CA GLY A 589 6.29 -16.53 -62.17
C GLY A 589 7.57 -16.94 -61.41
N GLY A 590 7.94 -16.21 -60.36
CA GLY A 590 9.13 -16.41 -59.54
C GLY A 590 10.18 -15.32 -59.80
N ALA A 591 11.32 -15.38 -59.09
CA ALA A 591 12.32 -14.33 -59.20
C ALA A 591 13.07 -14.35 -60.54
N GLY A 592 12.86 -13.33 -61.37
CA GLY A 592 13.67 -12.96 -62.53
C GLY A 592 12.88 -12.73 -63.81
N SER A 593 12.70 -11.46 -64.17
CA SER A 593 11.95 -10.92 -65.31
C SER A 593 11.85 -11.80 -66.57
N GLY A 594 10.62 -11.93 -67.02
CA GLY A 594 10.17 -12.62 -68.22
C GLY A 594 9.77 -14.07 -67.97
N ASN A 595 9.78 -14.52 -66.72
CA ASN A 595 9.38 -15.88 -66.34
C ASN A 595 7.86 -15.99 -66.12
N GLY A 596 7.19 -14.88 -65.79
CA GLY A 596 5.74 -14.76 -65.64
C GLY A 596 4.96 -14.30 -66.90
N ASN A 597 5.64 -14.11 -68.03
CA ASN A 597 5.03 -13.66 -69.30
C ASN A 597 3.86 -14.55 -69.76
N PHE A 598 2.73 -13.97 -70.16
CA PHE A 598 1.55 -14.70 -70.62
C PHE A 598 0.92 -14.05 -71.85
N MET A 599 0.63 -14.85 -72.90
CA MET A 599 -0.08 -14.37 -74.10
C MET A 599 -1.57 -14.73 -74.05
N GLY A 600 -2.46 -13.78 -74.32
CA GLY A 600 -3.90 -13.99 -74.29
C GLY A 600 -4.48 -14.68 -75.53
N GLY A 601 -5.80 -14.86 -75.53
CA GLY A 601 -6.57 -15.32 -76.69
C GLY A 601 -6.87 -14.20 -77.69
N ILE A 602 -7.06 -14.56 -78.97
CA ILE A 602 -7.59 -13.62 -79.99
C ILE A 602 -9.11 -13.66 -79.95
N HIS A 603 -9.76 -12.50 -79.80
CA HIS A 603 -11.22 -12.39 -79.67
C HIS A 603 -11.85 -11.48 -80.73
N ASN A 604 -13.07 -11.84 -81.15
CA ASN A 604 -13.91 -11.14 -82.13
C ASN A 604 -15.31 -10.99 -81.52
N VAL A 605 -16.02 -9.87 -81.72
CA VAL A 605 -17.14 -9.47 -80.84
C VAL A 605 -18.48 -9.16 -81.57
N SER A 606 -19.64 -9.57 -81.00
CA SER A 606 -21.05 -9.32 -81.41
C SER A 606 -22.05 -9.76 -80.27
N ILE A 607 -23.33 -9.36 -80.24
CA ILE A 607 -24.03 -8.94 -78.97
C ILE A 607 -25.59 -9.29 -78.82
N ALA A 608 -26.20 -9.36 -77.59
CA ALA A 608 -27.62 -9.77 -77.23
C ALA A 608 -28.10 -9.41 -75.75
N THR A 609 -29.36 -9.75 -75.30
CA THR A 609 -30.40 -9.02 -74.43
C THR A 609 -30.52 -9.10 -72.85
N PRO A 610 -30.97 -8.03 -72.09
CA PRO A 610 -30.80 -7.84 -70.61
C PRO A 610 -32.00 -8.04 -69.59
N ILE A 611 -31.70 -8.25 -68.29
CA ILE A 611 -32.64 -8.26 -67.10
C ILE A 611 -32.05 -7.67 -65.78
N VAL A 612 -32.86 -7.41 -64.73
CA VAL A 612 -32.42 -7.04 -63.35
C VAL A 612 -32.13 -8.27 -62.49
N THR A 613 -31.10 -8.23 -61.62
CA THR A 613 -30.73 -9.35 -60.73
C THR A 613 -30.78 -9.03 -59.23
N SER A 614 -30.47 -7.81 -58.76
CA SER A 614 -30.62 -7.44 -57.34
C SER A 614 -30.69 -5.93 -57.08
N ILE A 615 -31.30 -5.55 -55.95
CA ILE A 615 -31.23 -4.19 -55.36
C ILE A 615 -31.03 -4.33 -53.84
N ILE A 616 -29.84 -4.01 -53.34
CA ILE A 616 -29.45 -4.19 -51.92
C ILE A 616 -28.99 -2.88 -51.27
N ARG A 617 -29.09 -2.79 -49.94
CA ARG A 617 -28.52 -1.66 -49.16
C ARG A 617 -27.00 -1.78 -49.08
N ALA A 618 -26.29 -0.66 -49.28
CA ALA A 618 -24.84 -0.56 -49.13
C ALA A 618 -24.40 0.29 -47.91
N SER A 619 -25.34 0.74 -47.08
CA SER A 619 -25.09 1.58 -45.89
C SER A 619 -25.56 0.90 -44.60
N ALA A 620 -25.23 1.45 -43.43
CA ALA A 620 -25.68 0.95 -42.14
C ALA A 620 -27.21 1.05 -41.95
N ASN A 621 -27.77 0.26 -41.03
CA ASN A 621 -29.20 0.25 -40.72
C ASN A 621 -29.45 -0.12 -39.24
N PRO A 622 -30.13 0.71 -38.43
CA PRO A 622 -30.62 2.06 -38.75
C PRO A 622 -29.47 3.03 -39.07
N THR A 623 -29.78 4.20 -39.64
CA THR A 623 -28.75 5.19 -40.00
C THR A 623 -29.23 6.62 -39.86
N ASN A 624 -28.33 7.47 -39.35
CA ASN A 624 -28.47 8.92 -39.32
C ASN A 624 -27.65 9.65 -40.41
N ALA A 625 -27.04 8.93 -41.35
CA ALA A 625 -26.23 9.55 -42.40
C ALA A 625 -27.09 10.46 -43.30
N ALA A 626 -26.55 11.58 -43.78
CA ALA A 626 -27.27 12.50 -44.69
C ALA A 626 -27.47 11.92 -46.11
N THR A 627 -26.71 10.86 -46.44
CA THR A 627 -26.75 10.12 -47.69
C THR A 627 -26.71 8.62 -47.39
N ALA A 628 -27.37 7.81 -48.20
CA ALA A 628 -27.23 6.36 -48.23
C ALA A 628 -27.05 5.89 -49.67
N ALA A 629 -26.62 4.64 -49.85
CA ALA A 629 -26.40 4.03 -51.15
C ALA A 629 -27.14 2.69 -51.27
N PHE A 630 -27.68 2.45 -52.45
CA PHE A 630 -28.16 1.14 -52.89
C PHE A 630 -27.28 0.64 -54.05
N ILE A 631 -27.06 -0.67 -54.13
CA ILE A 631 -26.39 -1.32 -55.26
C ILE A 631 -27.47 -2.04 -56.08
N VAL A 632 -27.57 -1.69 -57.36
CA VAL A 632 -28.47 -2.26 -58.36
C VAL A 632 -27.64 -3.07 -59.35
N THR A 633 -28.00 -4.32 -59.62
CA THR A 633 -27.25 -5.21 -60.52
C THR A 633 -28.17 -5.75 -61.61
N PHE A 634 -27.64 -5.86 -62.83
CA PHE A 634 -28.31 -6.40 -64.01
C PHE A 634 -27.66 -7.72 -64.46
N SER A 635 -28.18 -8.40 -65.48
CA SER A 635 -27.58 -9.62 -66.05
C SER A 635 -26.41 -9.35 -67.00
N GLU A 636 -26.35 -8.15 -67.53
CA GLU A 636 -25.37 -7.66 -68.50
C GLU A 636 -25.28 -6.12 -68.39
N ILE A 637 -24.46 -5.50 -69.23
CA ILE A 637 -24.33 -4.04 -69.30
C ILE A 637 -25.58 -3.46 -69.95
N VAL A 638 -26.13 -2.41 -69.32
CA VAL A 638 -27.29 -1.68 -69.81
C VAL A 638 -27.00 -0.18 -69.90
N GLU A 639 -27.48 0.43 -70.97
CA GLU A 639 -27.64 1.86 -71.19
C GLU A 639 -29.05 2.29 -70.77
N GLY A 640 -29.30 3.61 -70.76
CA GLY A 640 -30.62 4.18 -70.44
C GLY A 640 -30.90 4.42 -68.95
N VAL A 641 -30.23 3.70 -68.04
CA VAL A 641 -30.46 3.82 -66.58
C VAL A 641 -30.31 5.27 -66.08
N ASP A 642 -31.43 5.88 -65.70
CA ASP A 642 -31.50 7.22 -65.10
C ASP A 642 -32.41 7.28 -63.87
N ALA A 643 -32.69 8.48 -63.34
CA ALA A 643 -33.46 8.65 -62.11
C ALA A 643 -34.97 8.40 -62.27
N GLY A 644 -35.49 8.30 -63.50
CA GLY A 644 -36.87 7.95 -63.81
C GLY A 644 -37.18 6.46 -63.60
N ASP A 645 -36.19 5.60 -63.77
CA ASP A 645 -36.29 4.14 -63.57
C ASP A 645 -36.49 3.72 -62.11
N PHE A 646 -36.38 4.66 -61.16
CA PHE A 646 -36.34 4.35 -59.75
C PHE A 646 -37.37 5.13 -58.95
N VAL A 647 -38.08 4.40 -58.08
CA VAL A 647 -39.03 4.97 -57.11
C VAL A 647 -38.47 4.77 -55.71
N LEU A 648 -38.35 5.87 -54.98
CA LEU A 648 -37.85 5.91 -53.61
C LEU A 648 -39.02 6.25 -52.66
N THR A 649 -39.21 5.49 -51.57
CA THR A 649 -40.36 5.69 -50.66
C THR A 649 -40.26 6.95 -49.79
N ASN A 650 -39.05 7.48 -49.59
CA ASN A 650 -38.75 8.72 -48.85
C ASN A 650 -37.40 9.27 -49.32
N GLY A 651 -37.15 10.58 -49.23
CA GLY A 651 -35.91 11.23 -49.69
C GLY A 651 -35.84 11.48 -51.21
N THR A 652 -34.64 11.68 -51.75
CA THR A 652 -34.42 11.96 -53.19
C THR A 652 -33.18 11.25 -53.73
N ILE A 653 -33.25 10.74 -54.96
CA ILE A 653 -32.08 10.29 -55.70
C ILE A 653 -31.21 11.50 -56.04
N ARG A 654 -29.93 11.41 -55.70
CA ARG A 654 -28.94 12.49 -55.81
C ARG A 654 -28.11 12.32 -57.08
N ASP A 655 -27.53 11.14 -57.23
CA ASP A 655 -26.81 10.71 -58.41
C ASP A 655 -26.87 9.18 -58.54
N ILE A 656 -26.74 8.70 -59.77
CA ILE A 656 -26.62 7.28 -60.09
C ILE A 656 -25.23 7.12 -60.72
N GLN A 657 -24.39 6.31 -60.08
CA GLN A 657 -23.04 6.02 -60.54
C GLN A 657 -23.07 4.67 -61.24
N ASN A 658 -22.93 4.67 -62.57
CA ASN A 658 -22.63 3.45 -63.31
C ASN A 658 -21.19 3.04 -62.96
N LEU A 659 -21.04 1.92 -62.24
CA LEU A 659 -19.77 1.34 -61.85
C LEU A 659 -19.57 -0.07 -62.45
N SER A 660 -20.33 -0.41 -63.50
CA SER A 660 -20.36 -1.66 -64.29
C SER A 660 -19.62 -2.88 -63.69
N PRO A 661 -20.33 -3.96 -63.28
CA PRO A 661 -21.65 -4.39 -63.77
C PRO A 661 -22.84 -3.94 -62.89
N PHE A 662 -22.63 -3.00 -61.98
CA PHE A 662 -23.67 -2.51 -61.07
C PHE A 662 -23.72 -0.99 -61.02
N PHE A 663 -24.90 -0.48 -60.66
CA PHE A 663 -25.17 0.94 -60.48
C PHE A 663 -25.29 1.23 -58.99
N VAL A 664 -24.58 2.24 -58.50
CA VAL A 664 -24.74 2.74 -57.14
C VAL A 664 -25.69 3.92 -57.19
N VAL A 665 -26.89 3.73 -56.65
CA VAL A 665 -27.91 4.78 -56.53
C VAL A 665 -27.68 5.48 -55.20
N ASN A 666 -27.07 6.66 -55.25
CA ASN A 666 -26.85 7.51 -54.09
C ASN A 666 -28.11 8.34 -53.84
N VAL A 667 -28.63 8.27 -52.62
CA VAL A 667 -29.83 8.98 -52.19
C VAL A 667 -29.50 9.95 -51.07
N ASP A 668 -30.01 11.18 -51.18
CA ASP A 668 -30.07 12.08 -50.04
C ASP A 668 -31.25 11.64 -49.17
N THR A 669 -30.96 11.26 -47.93
CA THR A 669 -31.88 10.47 -47.10
C THR A 669 -32.99 11.28 -46.42
N GLY A 670 -33.18 12.54 -46.80
CA GLY A 670 -34.18 13.44 -46.21
C GLY A 670 -33.90 13.82 -44.75
N ALA A 671 -34.71 14.73 -44.19
CA ALA A 671 -34.49 15.30 -42.84
C ALA A 671 -35.43 14.73 -41.76
N VAL A 672 -36.11 13.61 -42.02
CA VAL A 672 -37.14 13.04 -41.15
C VAL A 672 -36.94 11.53 -40.97
N ASP A 673 -37.37 11.02 -39.81
CA ASP A 673 -37.32 9.60 -39.47
C ASP A 673 -38.31 8.78 -40.32
N GLY A 674 -38.05 7.48 -40.48
CA GLY A 674 -38.96 6.55 -41.15
C GLY A 674 -38.28 5.52 -42.05
N GLU A 675 -39.07 4.77 -42.80
CA GLU A 675 -38.57 3.70 -43.68
C GLU A 675 -38.31 4.20 -45.11
N MET A 676 -37.15 3.86 -45.68
CA MET A 676 -36.72 4.22 -47.03
C MET A 676 -36.33 2.99 -47.84
N ARG A 677 -37.03 2.74 -48.95
CA ARG A 677 -36.78 1.66 -49.90
C ARG A 677 -36.61 2.22 -51.31
N LEU A 678 -35.70 1.63 -52.08
CA LEU A 678 -35.54 1.85 -53.51
C LEU A 678 -36.16 0.68 -54.29
N ASP A 679 -37.03 1.00 -55.25
CA ASP A 679 -37.61 0.06 -56.21
C ASP A 679 -37.23 0.52 -57.63
N LEU A 680 -37.02 -0.42 -58.55
CA LEU A 680 -36.87 -0.17 -59.99
C LEU A 680 -38.21 -0.38 -60.69
N VAL A 681 -38.63 0.62 -61.45
CA VAL A 681 -39.81 0.62 -62.31
C VAL A 681 -39.36 0.73 -63.77
N ASP A 682 -39.52 -0.35 -64.51
CA ASP A 682 -39.17 -0.47 -65.91
C ASP A 682 -40.22 0.23 -66.81
N ASP A 683 -39.74 1.03 -67.76
CA ASP A 683 -40.54 1.74 -68.77
C ASP A 683 -40.03 1.53 -70.21
N ASP A 684 -39.27 0.46 -70.46
CA ASP A 684 -38.51 0.17 -71.69
C ASP A 684 -37.35 1.15 -72.00
N SER A 685 -37.02 2.13 -71.14
CA SER A 685 -35.91 3.06 -71.40
C SER A 685 -34.52 2.46 -71.11
N ILE A 686 -34.40 1.54 -70.15
CA ILE A 686 -33.20 0.74 -69.92
C ILE A 686 -33.09 -0.31 -71.03
N HIS A 687 -31.93 -0.38 -71.69
CA HIS A 687 -31.67 -1.32 -72.80
C HIS A 687 -30.19 -1.68 -72.86
N ASN A 688 -29.84 -2.79 -73.52
CA ASN A 688 -28.44 -3.08 -73.83
C ASN A 688 -27.93 -2.28 -75.05
N ALA A 689 -26.65 -2.40 -75.39
CA ALA A 689 -26.03 -1.66 -76.49
C ALA A 689 -26.63 -1.94 -77.91
N GLU A 690 -27.56 -2.91 -78.04
CA GLU A 690 -28.26 -3.24 -79.28
C GLU A 690 -29.65 -2.60 -79.37
N GLY A 691 -30.06 -1.87 -78.32
CA GLY A 691 -31.40 -1.31 -78.22
C GLY A 691 -32.46 -2.34 -77.81
N VAL A 692 -32.10 -3.44 -77.16
CA VAL A 692 -33.07 -4.37 -76.60
C VAL A 692 -33.33 -4.02 -75.14
N ALA A 693 -34.60 -3.73 -74.83
CA ALA A 693 -35.03 -3.22 -73.54
C ALA A 693 -34.91 -4.28 -72.43
N LEU A 694 -34.83 -3.76 -71.20
CA LEU A 694 -34.79 -4.50 -69.95
C LEU A 694 -36.04 -5.38 -69.79
N GLY A 695 -35.86 -6.67 -69.48
CA GLY A 695 -36.99 -7.60 -69.29
C GLY A 695 -37.61 -8.10 -70.59
N GLY A 696 -37.68 -7.25 -71.63
CA GLY A 696 -38.04 -7.64 -72.98
C GLY A 696 -38.52 -6.48 -73.85
N SER A 697 -39.84 -6.30 -73.93
CA SER A 697 -40.47 -5.20 -74.66
C SER A 697 -41.90 -5.04 -74.15
N GLY A 698 -42.07 -4.28 -73.09
CA GLY A 698 -43.32 -4.14 -72.38
C GLY A 698 -43.18 -3.61 -70.96
N ALA A 699 -42.99 -2.29 -70.86
CA ALA A 699 -43.01 -1.47 -69.63
C ALA A 699 -43.61 -2.16 -68.39
N GLY A 700 -42.72 -2.55 -67.50
CA GLY A 700 -42.98 -3.20 -66.22
C GLY A 700 -42.68 -4.70 -66.21
N ASP A 701 -42.17 -5.28 -67.30
CA ASP A 701 -41.67 -6.65 -67.34
C ASP A 701 -40.24 -6.78 -66.73
N GLY A 702 -39.51 -5.66 -66.60
CA GLY A 702 -38.25 -5.53 -65.85
C GLY A 702 -38.33 -5.11 -64.36
N ASN A 703 -39.53 -4.84 -63.80
CA ASN A 703 -39.72 -4.29 -62.45
C ASN A 703 -39.05 -5.09 -61.31
N PHE A 704 -38.40 -4.41 -60.35
CA PHE A 704 -37.74 -5.06 -59.20
C PHE A 704 -37.88 -4.27 -57.89
N SER A 705 -38.20 -4.93 -56.77
CA SER A 705 -38.27 -4.29 -55.44
C SER A 705 -37.03 -4.54 -54.58
N GLY A 706 -36.46 -3.49 -54.01
CA GLY A 706 -35.23 -3.55 -53.20
C GLY A 706 -35.45 -3.68 -51.68
N GLU A 707 -34.33 -3.65 -50.95
CA GLU A 707 -34.30 -3.62 -49.49
C GLU A 707 -34.59 -2.23 -48.89
N ALA A 708 -34.96 -2.15 -47.60
CA ALA A 708 -35.35 -0.90 -46.94
C ALA A 708 -34.49 -0.50 -45.71
N PHE A 709 -34.12 0.78 -45.59
CA PHE A 709 -33.47 1.37 -44.42
C PHE A 709 -34.50 1.88 -43.41
N THR A 710 -34.12 1.87 -42.12
CA THR A 710 -34.74 2.67 -41.07
C THR A 710 -33.88 3.91 -40.83
N LEU A 711 -34.47 5.08 -41.06
CA LEU A 711 -33.84 6.38 -40.84
C LEU A 711 -34.19 6.89 -39.45
N ASP A 712 -33.17 7.36 -38.76
CA ASP A 712 -33.28 7.83 -37.38
C ASP A 712 -32.39 9.06 -37.18
N ARG A 713 -33.04 10.21 -37.03
CA ARG A 713 -32.45 11.53 -36.78
C ARG A 713 -32.65 11.97 -35.34
N ALA A 714 -33.33 11.17 -34.52
CA ALA A 714 -33.60 11.51 -33.14
C ALA A 714 -32.30 11.33 -32.35
N ALA A 715 -31.68 12.45 -31.96
CA ALA A 715 -30.56 12.36 -31.03
C ALA A 715 -31.07 11.85 -29.67
N PRO A 716 -30.42 10.84 -29.04
CA PRO A 716 -30.84 10.36 -27.74
C PRO A 716 -30.73 11.48 -26.70
N GLN A 717 -31.64 11.46 -25.73
CA GLN A 717 -31.72 12.43 -24.63
C GLN A 717 -31.65 11.70 -23.29
N VAL A 718 -30.97 12.28 -22.31
CA VAL A 718 -31.23 11.93 -20.91
C VAL A 718 -32.56 12.56 -20.51
N THR A 719 -33.58 11.74 -20.28
CA THR A 719 -34.93 12.21 -19.91
C THR A 719 -35.04 12.48 -18.41
N SER A 720 -34.36 11.69 -17.58
CA SER A 720 -34.28 11.92 -16.14
C SER A 720 -33.08 11.24 -15.46
N ILE A 721 -32.65 11.83 -14.35
CA ILE A 721 -31.81 11.19 -13.33
C ILE A 721 -32.57 11.31 -12.00
N ILE A 722 -33.06 10.19 -11.47
CA ILE A 722 -33.88 10.13 -10.26
C ILE A 722 -33.21 9.29 -9.16
N ARG A 723 -33.62 9.51 -7.91
CA ARG A 723 -33.14 8.70 -6.77
C ARG A 723 -33.85 7.34 -6.72
N ALA A 724 -33.10 6.29 -6.42
CA ALA A 724 -33.62 4.95 -6.14
C ALA A 724 -33.45 4.56 -4.65
N GLY A 725 -33.85 5.44 -3.73
CA GLY A 725 -33.72 5.18 -2.29
C GLY A 725 -34.39 6.22 -1.39
N ASN A 726 -34.32 5.97 -0.08
CA ASN A 726 -34.90 6.85 0.95
C ASN A 726 -34.15 8.20 1.04
N ASN A 727 -34.88 9.30 1.21
CA ASN A 727 -34.33 10.65 1.33
C ASN A 727 -34.98 11.39 2.53
N PRO A 728 -34.23 11.87 3.54
CA PRO A 728 -32.77 11.77 3.68
C PRO A 728 -32.27 10.34 3.85
N THR A 729 -31.04 10.08 3.39
CA THR A 729 -30.38 8.78 3.52
C THR A 729 -29.37 8.79 4.68
N LEU A 730 -29.25 7.64 5.35
CA LEU A 730 -28.27 7.35 6.39
C LEU A 730 -27.35 6.17 6.00
N GLY A 731 -27.53 5.61 4.80
CA GLY A 731 -26.75 4.46 4.32
C GLY A 731 -25.32 4.84 3.89
N PRO A 732 -24.47 3.85 3.58
CA PRO A 732 -23.14 4.06 3.01
C PRO A 732 -23.15 4.27 1.48
N THR A 733 -24.29 4.05 0.81
CA THR A 733 -24.46 4.20 -0.65
C THR A 733 -25.79 4.88 -1.00
N ALA A 734 -25.82 5.50 -2.18
CA ALA A 734 -26.99 6.11 -2.79
C ALA A 734 -27.12 5.63 -4.24
N ASP A 735 -28.28 5.06 -4.58
CA ASP A 735 -28.58 4.57 -5.92
C ASP A 735 -29.38 5.60 -6.72
N PHE A 736 -29.06 5.72 -8.01
CA PHE A 736 -29.75 6.56 -8.98
C PHE A 736 -30.18 5.72 -10.19
N ILE A 737 -31.29 6.10 -10.81
CA ILE A 737 -31.73 5.58 -12.11
C ILE A 737 -31.61 6.71 -13.12
N VAL A 738 -30.81 6.45 -14.16
CA VAL A 738 -30.65 7.31 -15.34
C VAL A 738 -31.54 6.72 -16.44
N THR A 739 -32.34 7.56 -17.09
CA THR A 739 -33.27 7.12 -18.16
C THR A 739 -32.97 7.88 -19.44
N PHE A 740 -32.66 7.16 -20.52
CA PHE A 740 -32.52 7.72 -21.86
C PHE A 740 -33.86 7.70 -22.62
N SER A 741 -34.00 8.48 -23.69
CA SER A 741 -35.18 8.44 -24.59
C SER A 741 -35.33 7.10 -25.30
N GLU A 742 -34.20 6.41 -25.49
CA GLU A 742 -34.03 5.17 -26.25
C GLU A 742 -32.74 4.45 -25.82
N PRO A 743 -32.47 3.23 -26.29
CA PRO A 743 -31.23 2.51 -25.98
C PRO A 743 -29.98 3.22 -26.55
N VAL A 744 -28.96 3.37 -25.71
CA VAL A 744 -27.69 4.03 -26.04
C VAL A 744 -26.50 3.09 -25.84
N LEU A 745 -25.42 3.36 -26.58
CA LEU A 745 -24.13 2.71 -26.53
C LEU A 745 -23.09 3.68 -25.95
N GLY A 746 -21.96 3.14 -25.47
CA GLY A 746 -20.81 3.96 -25.05
C GLY A 746 -20.87 4.60 -23.66
N VAL A 747 -21.91 4.33 -22.86
CA VAL A 747 -22.03 4.86 -21.48
C VAL A 747 -21.03 4.18 -20.54
N GLU A 748 -20.11 4.96 -19.99
CA GLU A 748 -19.07 4.53 -19.06
C GLU A 748 -19.26 5.11 -17.66
N SER A 749 -18.56 4.57 -16.65
CA SER A 749 -18.48 5.21 -15.32
C SER A 749 -17.81 6.60 -15.37
N SER A 750 -17.00 6.84 -16.41
CA SER A 750 -16.32 8.09 -16.75
C SER A 750 -17.29 9.26 -16.97
N ASP A 751 -18.46 8.97 -17.52
CA ASP A 751 -19.45 9.97 -17.96
C ASP A 751 -20.27 10.51 -16.78
N PHE A 752 -20.04 10.00 -15.57
CA PHE A 752 -20.79 10.33 -14.37
C PHE A 752 -19.93 11.09 -13.35
N THR A 753 -20.45 12.21 -12.87
CA THR A 753 -19.85 13.00 -11.79
C THR A 753 -20.81 13.12 -10.62
N ILE A 754 -20.34 12.92 -9.38
CA ILE A 754 -21.14 13.19 -8.19
C ILE A 754 -20.93 14.63 -7.75
N THR A 755 -21.98 15.44 -7.83
CA THR A 755 -22.00 16.82 -7.35
C THR A 755 -22.55 16.87 -5.94
N GLY A 756 -21.68 17.19 -4.97
CA GLY A 756 -22.01 17.26 -3.54
C GLY A 756 -21.98 18.68 -2.98
N SER A 757 -22.78 18.93 -1.94
CA SER A 757 -22.59 20.05 -1.02
C SER A 757 -22.25 19.50 0.36
N ASN A 758 -21.14 19.96 0.96
CA ASN A 758 -20.66 19.59 2.30
C ASN A 758 -20.44 18.08 2.54
N VAL A 759 -20.20 17.30 1.48
CA VAL A 759 -20.04 15.82 1.49
C VAL A 759 -18.84 15.44 0.62
N ILE A 760 -18.03 14.44 1.04
CA ILE A 760 -16.72 14.13 0.42
C ILE A 760 -16.44 12.62 0.39
N LEU A 761 -15.78 12.14 -0.67
CA LEU A 761 -15.50 10.73 -0.99
C LEU A 761 -16.69 9.94 -1.60
N SER A 762 -17.51 10.63 -2.40
CA SER A 762 -18.50 9.99 -3.27
C SER A 762 -17.92 9.69 -4.65
N SER A 763 -17.82 8.40 -5.00
CA SER A 763 -17.47 7.90 -6.33
C SER A 763 -18.57 6.98 -6.85
N VAL A 764 -18.70 6.87 -8.18
CA VAL A 764 -19.47 5.78 -8.79
C VAL A 764 -18.71 4.48 -8.51
N VAL A 765 -19.41 3.48 -7.98
CA VAL A 765 -18.83 2.16 -7.62
C VAL A 765 -19.49 1.00 -8.35
N ASN A 766 -20.59 1.24 -9.05
CA ASN A 766 -21.28 0.26 -9.87
C ASN A 766 -22.09 0.98 -10.96
N LEU A 767 -22.07 0.43 -12.17
CA LEU A 767 -22.85 0.87 -13.33
C LEU A 767 -23.45 -0.37 -13.98
N GLN A 768 -24.78 -0.45 -14.07
CA GLN A 768 -25.49 -1.58 -14.67
C GLN A 768 -26.44 -1.11 -15.76
N ASN A 769 -26.25 -1.61 -16.98
CA ASN A 769 -27.15 -1.35 -18.10
C ASN A 769 -28.39 -2.26 -18.02
N ALA A 770 -29.56 -1.65 -18.18
CA ALA A 770 -30.85 -2.27 -18.43
C ALA A 770 -31.65 -1.43 -19.44
N ASP A 771 -31.11 -1.28 -20.67
CA ASP A 771 -31.65 -0.54 -21.83
C ASP A 771 -33.18 -0.29 -21.78
N PRO A 772 -33.67 0.97 -21.78
CA PRO A 772 -32.95 2.26 -21.87
C PRO A 772 -32.55 2.87 -20.51
N PHE A 773 -32.49 2.05 -19.44
CA PHE A 773 -32.19 2.51 -18.07
C PHE A 773 -30.78 2.12 -17.64
N TYR A 774 -30.14 2.98 -16.84
CA TYR A 774 -28.89 2.64 -16.16
C TYR A 774 -29.05 2.82 -14.64
N TRP A 775 -28.64 1.80 -13.88
CA TRP A 775 -28.52 1.87 -12.43
C TRP A 775 -27.10 2.30 -12.06
N VAL A 776 -27.00 3.37 -11.30
CA VAL A 776 -25.72 3.97 -10.88
C VAL A 776 -25.67 4.04 -9.37
N THR A 777 -24.76 3.27 -8.75
CA THR A 777 -24.53 3.30 -7.29
C THR A 777 -23.36 4.22 -6.99
N ALA A 778 -23.59 5.21 -6.13
CA ALA A 778 -22.56 6.10 -5.60
C ALA A 778 -22.29 5.84 -4.11
N THR A 779 -21.03 5.97 -3.67
CA THR A 779 -20.72 5.98 -2.23
C THR A 779 -21.20 7.27 -1.57
N ILE A 780 -21.69 7.15 -0.33
CA ILE A 780 -22.03 8.29 0.52
C ILE A 780 -20.80 8.69 1.32
N GLY A 781 -20.40 9.95 1.11
CA GLY A 781 -19.24 10.54 1.76
C GLY A 781 -19.42 10.90 3.25
N ALA A 782 -18.33 11.40 3.85
CA ALA A 782 -18.37 12.02 5.17
C ALA A 782 -19.00 13.44 5.10
N GLY A 783 -19.70 13.86 6.15
CA GLY A 783 -20.40 15.15 6.25
C GLY A 783 -21.93 15.08 6.19
N SER A 784 -22.56 16.26 6.16
CA SER A 784 -24.01 16.48 6.05
C SER A 784 -24.30 17.57 5.03
N GLY A 785 -25.29 17.35 4.16
CA GLY A 785 -25.54 18.22 3.01
C GLY A 785 -26.35 17.52 1.93
N THR A 786 -25.93 17.60 0.67
CA THR A 786 -26.62 16.94 -0.46
C THR A 786 -25.65 16.27 -1.41
N ILE A 787 -26.09 15.22 -2.11
CA ILE A 787 -25.40 14.64 -3.28
C ILE A 787 -26.37 14.47 -4.45
N ARG A 788 -25.89 14.69 -5.67
CA ARG A 788 -26.61 14.53 -6.94
C ARG A 788 -25.70 13.84 -7.94
N LEU A 789 -26.25 12.96 -8.76
CA LEU A 789 -25.57 12.40 -9.93
C LEU A 789 -25.78 13.33 -11.13
N ASP A 790 -24.68 13.74 -11.75
CA ASP A 790 -24.63 14.47 -13.02
C ASP A 790 -24.03 13.57 -14.10
N LEU A 791 -24.54 13.66 -15.33
CA LEU A 791 -23.96 13.04 -16.52
C LEU A 791 -23.29 14.13 -17.38
N PHE A 792 -22.08 13.86 -17.85
CA PHE A 792 -21.36 14.67 -18.84
C PHE A 792 -20.88 13.75 -19.96
N ASP A 793 -21.41 13.92 -21.16
CA ASP A 793 -20.98 13.15 -22.33
C ASP A 793 -19.65 13.68 -22.86
N ASN A 794 -18.68 12.78 -23.04
CA ASN A 794 -17.36 13.12 -23.57
C ASN A 794 -17.30 13.07 -25.12
N GLY A 795 -18.42 12.71 -25.76
CA GLY A 795 -18.56 12.50 -27.21
C GLY A 795 -18.57 11.02 -27.59
N ASN A 796 -18.74 10.13 -26.61
CA ASN A 796 -18.74 8.67 -26.74
C ASN A 796 -20.15 8.07 -26.72
N ILE A 797 -21.15 8.77 -26.17
CA ILE A 797 -22.51 8.23 -26.03
C ILE A 797 -23.30 8.45 -27.33
N THR A 798 -23.70 7.34 -27.97
CA THR A 798 -24.50 7.34 -29.21
C THR A 798 -25.70 6.40 -29.12
N ASP A 799 -26.70 6.59 -29.98
CA ASP A 799 -27.69 5.55 -30.26
C ASP A 799 -27.14 4.48 -31.23
N ARG A 800 -28.03 3.63 -31.78
CA ARG A 800 -27.66 2.62 -32.79
C ARG A 800 -27.55 3.15 -34.23
N ALA A 801 -28.09 4.32 -34.51
CA ALA A 801 -28.07 4.96 -35.83
C ALA A 801 -26.84 5.89 -36.01
N GLY A 802 -26.15 6.21 -34.91
CA GLY A 802 -24.98 7.07 -34.85
C GLY A 802 -25.26 8.50 -34.38
N ASN A 803 -26.44 8.81 -33.82
CA ASN A 803 -26.68 10.14 -33.26
C ASN A 803 -26.01 10.24 -31.89
N LEU A 804 -25.23 11.31 -31.69
CA LEU A 804 -24.64 11.67 -30.40
C LEU A 804 -25.72 12.12 -29.41
N LEU A 805 -25.50 11.86 -28.12
CA LEU A 805 -26.35 12.34 -27.03
C LEU A 805 -26.50 13.88 -27.08
N ALA A 806 -27.72 14.38 -27.23
CA ALA A 806 -27.88 15.84 -27.32
C ALA A 806 -27.75 16.52 -25.96
N ASN A 807 -27.41 17.81 -26.00
CA ASN A 807 -27.17 18.68 -24.85
C ASN A 807 -25.94 18.29 -23.99
N ASN A 808 -25.13 17.32 -24.43
CA ASN A 808 -23.83 16.91 -23.86
C ASN A 808 -23.87 16.53 -22.36
N GLY A 809 -25.03 16.15 -21.83
CA GLY A 809 -25.16 15.72 -20.44
C GLY A 809 -26.48 16.07 -19.76
N TYR A 810 -26.53 15.83 -18.45
CA TYR A 810 -27.69 16.09 -17.61
C TYR A 810 -27.27 16.46 -16.19
N ILE A 811 -27.49 17.72 -15.81
CA ILE A 811 -27.04 18.30 -14.53
C ILE A 811 -28.19 18.78 -13.63
N THR A 812 -29.43 18.40 -13.96
CA THR A 812 -30.65 18.81 -13.25
C THR A 812 -31.34 17.65 -12.53
N GLY A 813 -30.59 16.57 -12.26
CA GLY A 813 -31.07 15.38 -11.57
C GLY A 813 -31.52 15.62 -10.13
N GLU A 814 -32.23 14.63 -9.59
CA GLU A 814 -32.63 14.64 -8.18
C GLU A 814 -31.42 14.51 -7.23
N SER A 815 -31.47 15.19 -6.08
CA SER A 815 -30.45 15.08 -5.03
C SER A 815 -30.95 14.36 -3.78
N PHE A 816 -30.09 13.53 -3.17
CA PHE A 816 -30.26 13.04 -1.82
C PHE A 816 -29.81 14.10 -0.81
N THR A 817 -30.47 14.15 0.34
CA THR A 817 -30.05 14.89 1.53
C THR A 817 -29.40 13.94 2.53
N LEU A 818 -28.27 14.37 3.08
CA LEU A 818 -27.47 13.65 4.07
C LEU A 818 -27.60 14.37 5.41
N ALA A 819 -28.45 13.82 6.28
CA ALA A 819 -28.81 14.44 7.55
C ALA A 819 -28.00 13.84 8.71
N LYS A 820 -26.72 14.22 8.82
CA LYS A 820 -25.90 13.99 10.04
C LYS A 820 -25.92 15.24 10.92
N THR A 821 -26.11 15.05 12.22
CA THR A 821 -26.16 16.13 13.22
C THR A 821 -24.76 16.64 13.55
N THR A 822 -24.60 17.92 13.91
CA THR A 822 -23.30 18.44 14.39
C THR A 822 -23.17 18.27 15.90
N VAL A 823 -22.02 17.79 16.38
CA VAL A 823 -21.70 17.73 17.82
C VAL A 823 -20.90 18.94 18.29
N ASP A 824 -21.06 19.32 19.56
CA ASP A 824 -20.36 20.46 20.15
C ASP A 824 -18.93 20.12 20.62
N PHE A 825 -18.12 19.61 19.69
CA PHE A 825 -16.70 19.38 19.91
C PHE A 825 -15.88 20.67 19.70
N SER A 826 -14.82 20.83 20.49
CA SER A 826 -13.81 21.87 20.29
C SER A 826 -13.10 21.68 18.95
N ALA A 827 -12.79 22.78 18.27
CA ALA A 827 -12.03 22.74 17.03
C ALA A 827 -10.59 22.25 17.30
N PRO A 828 -10.07 21.26 16.54
CA PRO A 828 -8.67 20.87 16.62
C PRO A 828 -7.72 22.04 16.30
N VAL A 829 -6.56 22.09 16.96
CA VAL A 829 -5.50 23.06 16.69
C VAL A 829 -4.37 22.35 15.96
N ILE A 830 -4.12 22.74 14.70
CA ILE A 830 -3.04 22.19 13.87
C ILE A 830 -1.68 22.58 14.45
N ALA A 831 -0.79 21.59 14.60
CA ALA A 831 0.59 21.80 15.01
C ALA A 831 1.41 22.48 13.91
N ALA A 832 2.25 23.44 14.28
CA ALA A 832 3.02 24.22 13.32
C ALA A 832 4.11 23.38 12.64
N ILE A 833 4.07 23.34 11.30
CA ILE A 833 5.09 22.71 10.45
C ILE A 833 6.31 23.64 10.40
N PRO A 834 7.53 23.18 10.75
CA PRO A 834 8.74 24.01 10.74
C PRO A 834 8.97 24.72 9.40
N GLY A 835 9.00 26.05 9.41
CA GLY A 835 9.21 26.87 8.21
C GLY A 835 8.08 26.80 7.17
N ASN A 836 6.94 26.19 7.49
CA ASN A 836 5.86 25.88 6.53
C ASN A 836 6.34 25.09 5.31
N LEU A 837 7.34 24.23 5.46
CA LEU A 837 7.88 23.37 4.41
C LEU A 837 8.01 21.92 4.93
N THR A 838 7.52 20.97 4.14
CA THR A 838 7.59 19.53 4.44
C THR A 838 7.72 18.73 3.15
N ASN A 839 7.98 17.43 3.26
CA ASN A 839 7.77 16.46 2.19
C ASN A 839 6.71 15.42 2.61
N ASN A 840 6.52 14.37 1.80
CA ASN A 840 5.57 13.27 2.08
C ASN A 840 6.03 12.28 3.20
N ALA A 841 7.24 12.40 3.74
CA ALA A 841 7.86 11.44 4.67
C ALA A 841 8.44 12.06 5.96
N PHE A 842 8.37 13.39 6.09
CA PHE A 842 8.74 14.17 7.26
C PHE A 842 7.54 14.29 8.19
N SER A 843 7.79 14.55 9.47
CA SER A 843 6.84 14.36 10.57
C SER A 843 5.38 14.66 10.18
N PRO A 844 4.49 13.65 10.15
CA PRO A 844 3.15 13.79 9.61
C PRO A 844 2.39 14.95 10.29
N PRO A 845 1.64 15.77 9.53
CA PRO A 845 0.91 16.90 10.10
C PRO A 845 -0.01 16.43 11.22
N SER A 846 0.08 17.06 12.39
CA SER A 846 -0.66 16.66 13.60
C SER A 846 -1.48 17.81 14.17
N TRP A 847 -2.35 17.50 15.11
CA TRP A 847 -3.21 18.48 15.78
C TRP A 847 -3.46 18.10 17.24
N SER A 848 -4.00 19.03 18.03
CA SER A 848 -4.49 18.74 19.38
C SER A 848 -5.58 17.68 19.36
N ALA A 849 -5.42 16.63 20.17
CA ALA A 849 -6.50 15.69 20.42
C ALA A 849 -7.71 16.40 21.06
N VAL A 850 -8.89 16.10 20.57
CA VAL A 850 -10.18 16.54 21.10
C VAL A 850 -10.74 15.42 21.99
N PRO A 851 -11.13 15.70 23.25
CA PRO A 851 -11.76 14.71 24.12
C PRO A 851 -13.00 14.08 23.47
N ASP A 852 -13.24 12.80 23.77
CA ASP A 852 -14.35 11.98 23.28
C ASP A 852 -14.47 11.83 21.75
N ALA A 853 -13.47 12.29 20.98
CA ALA A 853 -13.40 12.10 19.55
C ALA A 853 -13.03 10.65 19.19
N ARG A 854 -13.90 10.00 18.40
CA ARG A 854 -13.66 8.66 17.83
C ARG A 854 -12.71 8.72 16.63
N ALA A 855 -12.77 9.82 15.87
CA ALA A 855 -11.97 10.07 14.68
C ALA A 855 -11.85 11.57 14.39
N TYR A 856 -11.00 11.90 13.44
CA TYR A 856 -10.80 13.23 12.85
C TYR A 856 -10.91 13.14 11.34
N GLU A 857 -11.20 14.24 10.69
CA GLU A 857 -11.12 14.37 9.24
C GLU A 857 -10.24 15.55 8.88
N ALA A 858 -9.13 15.27 8.22
CA ALA A 858 -8.17 16.25 7.75
C ALA A 858 -8.38 16.52 6.26
N PHE A 859 -8.38 17.79 5.90
CA PHE A 859 -8.58 18.30 4.54
C PHE A 859 -7.30 18.99 4.10
N ILE A 860 -6.84 18.74 2.87
CA ILE A 860 -5.82 19.53 2.20
C ILE A 860 -6.41 20.05 0.88
N ALA A 861 -6.22 21.33 0.57
CA ALA A 861 -6.71 21.99 -0.64
C ALA A 861 -5.63 22.85 -1.32
N ARG A 862 -5.82 23.18 -2.59
CA ARG A 862 -4.98 24.14 -3.34
C ARG A 862 -5.39 25.61 -3.11
N ASP A 863 -6.47 25.86 -2.39
CA ASP A 863 -7.01 27.18 -2.06
C ASP A 863 -7.51 27.28 -0.61
N ASP A 864 -7.41 28.47 -0.02
CA ASP A 864 -7.87 28.77 1.36
C ASP A 864 -9.40 28.61 1.54
N GLY A 865 -10.16 28.71 0.44
CA GLY A 865 -11.60 28.48 0.44
C GLY A 865 -12.01 27.00 0.55
N PHE A 866 -11.06 26.06 0.40
CA PHE A 866 -11.32 24.62 0.25
C PHE A 866 -12.33 24.30 -0.88
N SER A 867 -12.30 25.08 -1.96
CA SER A 867 -13.05 24.79 -3.20
C SER A 867 -12.34 23.79 -4.10
N LYS A 868 -11.03 23.57 -3.90
CA LYS A 868 -10.14 22.66 -4.63
C LYS A 868 -9.42 21.72 -3.67
N ILE A 869 -10.19 20.91 -2.95
CA ILE A 869 -9.69 19.87 -2.05
C ILE A 869 -8.92 18.83 -2.88
N VAL A 870 -7.72 18.47 -2.42
CA VAL A 870 -6.83 17.44 -3.02
C VAL A 870 -6.68 16.20 -2.14
N LEU A 871 -6.95 16.33 -0.83
CA LEU A 871 -7.00 15.21 0.11
C LEU A 871 -8.10 15.49 1.13
N ALA A 872 -8.93 14.50 1.40
CA ALA A 872 -9.79 14.46 2.58
C ALA A 872 -9.69 13.06 3.16
N GLN A 873 -9.27 12.95 4.42
CA GLN A 873 -8.96 11.66 5.05
C GLN A 873 -9.52 11.61 6.46
N THR A 874 -10.31 10.58 6.75
CA THR A 874 -10.76 10.27 8.11
C THR A 874 -9.73 9.37 8.81
N ILE A 875 -9.40 9.68 10.06
CA ILE A 875 -8.27 9.10 10.81
C ILE A 875 -8.66 8.96 12.28
N GLU A 876 -8.36 7.82 12.89
CA GLU A 876 -8.72 7.57 14.31
C GLU A 876 -7.78 8.27 15.32
N GLY A 877 -6.61 8.73 14.87
CA GLY A 877 -5.61 9.44 15.66
C GLY A 877 -5.42 10.91 15.25
N ALA A 878 -4.67 11.67 16.06
CA ALA A 878 -4.47 13.11 15.89
C ALA A 878 -3.32 13.50 14.92
N THR A 879 -3.03 12.63 13.95
CA THR A 879 -1.84 12.68 13.07
C THR A 879 -2.18 12.18 11.67
N LEU A 880 -1.86 12.94 10.63
CA LEU A 880 -2.14 12.64 9.22
C LEU A 880 -0.98 11.92 8.53
N THR A 881 -1.11 10.60 8.37
CA THR A 881 -0.29 9.83 7.42
C THR A 881 -0.93 9.89 6.04
N MET A 882 -0.25 10.53 5.08
CA MET A 882 -0.70 10.59 3.68
C MET A 882 -0.54 9.21 3.02
N GLN A 883 -1.65 8.55 2.69
CA GLN A 883 -1.65 7.24 2.02
C GLN A 883 -1.21 7.32 0.55
N THR A 884 -1.40 8.48 -0.07
CA THR A 884 -0.94 8.76 -1.44
C THR A 884 -0.05 10.00 -1.40
N PRO A 885 1.19 9.95 -1.92
CA PRO A 885 2.07 11.11 -1.96
C PRO A 885 1.44 12.27 -2.73
N LEU A 886 1.44 13.47 -2.14
CA LEU A 886 1.03 14.68 -2.83
C LEU A 886 2.19 15.22 -3.69
N PRO A 887 1.91 15.83 -4.86
CA PRO A 887 2.92 16.50 -5.68
C PRO A 887 3.32 17.85 -5.08
N ASP A 888 4.43 18.41 -5.55
CA ASP A 888 5.00 19.65 -5.02
C ASP A 888 4.03 20.86 -5.09
N GLY A 889 4.31 21.86 -4.23
CA GLY A 889 3.68 23.18 -4.23
C GLY A 889 2.96 23.55 -2.93
N GLY A 890 2.25 24.68 -2.96
CA GLY A 890 1.50 25.20 -1.81
C GLY A 890 0.16 24.49 -1.58
N TYR A 891 -0.21 24.39 -0.31
CA TYR A 891 -1.40 23.71 0.19
C TYR A 891 -1.99 24.38 1.44
N TYR A 892 -3.29 24.25 1.63
CA TYR A 892 -4.06 24.73 2.77
C TYR A 892 -4.70 23.55 3.49
N MET A 893 -4.62 23.48 4.83
CA MET A 893 -5.10 22.37 5.64
C MET A 893 -6.10 22.83 6.71
N LYS A 894 -7.15 22.04 6.94
CA LYS A 894 -8.06 22.18 8.10
C LYS A 894 -8.47 20.79 8.61
N VAL A 895 -8.85 20.69 9.88
CA VAL A 895 -9.21 19.42 10.53
C VAL A 895 -10.47 19.59 11.40
N ARG A 896 -11.34 18.59 11.45
CA ARG A 896 -12.44 18.51 12.45
C ARG A 896 -12.46 17.16 13.15
N ALA A 897 -13.07 17.08 14.34
CA ALA A 897 -13.27 15.84 15.09
C ALA A 897 -14.68 15.24 14.86
N TYR A 898 -14.86 13.95 15.16
CA TYR A 898 -16.12 13.19 15.03
C TYR A 898 -16.41 12.37 16.30
N ASN A 899 -17.68 12.29 16.71
CA ASN A 899 -18.10 11.44 17.82
C ASN A 899 -18.17 9.95 17.41
N ALA A 900 -18.57 9.08 18.35
CA ALA A 900 -18.77 7.65 18.11
C ALA A 900 -19.82 7.31 17.01
N ASN A 901 -20.75 8.21 16.69
CA ASN A 901 -21.79 8.03 15.68
C ASN A 901 -21.41 8.61 14.30
N LEU A 902 -20.19 9.14 14.14
CA LEU A 902 -19.73 9.90 12.97
C LEU A 902 -20.56 11.18 12.68
N ASP A 903 -21.06 11.82 13.74
CA ASP A 903 -21.51 13.22 13.73
C ASP A 903 -20.28 14.17 13.75
N PRO A 904 -20.19 15.16 12.84
CA PRO A 904 -19.05 16.08 12.77
C PRO A 904 -19.07 17.19 13.82
N GLY A 905 -17.89 17.53 14.34
CA GLY A 905 -17.60 18.72 15.14
C GLY A 905 -17.13 19.93 14.32
N LYS A 906 -16.64 20.96 15.03
CA LYS A 906 -16.13 22.21 14.43
C LYS A 906 -14.79 22.00 13.71
N PHE A 907 -14.57 22.75 12.63
CA PHE A 907 -13.28 22.83 11.95
C PHE A 907 -12.26 23.70 12.70
N SER A 908 -10.99 23.33 12.59
CA SER A 908 -9.83 24.17 12.87
C SER A 908 -9.83 25.45 12.02
N GLY A 909 -8.97 26.41 12.38
CA GLY A 909 -8.54 27.44 11.42
C GLY A 909 -7.75 26.81 10.26
N THR A 910 -7.66 27.52 9.13
CA THR A 910 -6.82 27.10 8.00
C THR A 910 -5.33 27.24 8.33
N TYR A 911 -4.54 26.25 7.91
CA TYR A 911 -3.08 26.24 8.01
C TYR A 911 -2.44 26.14 6.61
N PHE A 912 -1.53 27.04 6.25
CA PHE A 912 -0.82 26.98 4.96
C PHE A 912 0.56 26.31 5.09
N PHE A 913 0.91 25.43 4.15
CA PHE A 913 2.24 24.85 4.02
C PHE A 913 2.64 24.61 2.56
N THR A 914 3.93 24.48 2.32
CA THR A 914 4.52 24.05 1.05
C THR A 914 4.97 22.61 1.18
N LEU A 915 4.70 21.81 0.15
CA LEU A 915 5.22 20.46 0.01
C LEU A 915 6.28 20.41 -1.09
N ASP A 916 7.40 19.77 -0.80
CA ASP A 916 8.51 19.50 -1.72
C ASP A 916 8.91 18.04 -1.53
N ALA A 917 8.52 17.18 -2.47
CA ALA A 917 8.81 15.75 -2.48
C ALA A 917 10.06 15.40 -3.30
N THR A 918 10.73 16.38 -3.90
CA THR A 918 11.81 16.17 -4.87
C THR A 918 13.16 16.03 -4.15
N PRO A 919 13.79 14.84 -4.09
CA PRO A 919 15.02 14.68 -3.33
C PRO A 919 16.22 15.40 -3.98
N PRO A 920 17.16 15.93 -3.17
CA PRO A 920 18.37 16.53 -3.71
C PRO A 920 19.24 15.49 -4.41
N ALA A 921 20.08 15.91 -5.35
CA ALA A 921 20.95 14.99 -6.10
C ALA A 921 21.95 14.24 -5.20
N ALA A 922 22.29 13.00 -5.55
CA ALA A 922 23.26 12.20 -4.79
C ALA A 922 24.67 12.87 -4.76
N PRO A 923 25.33 12.99 -3.60
CA PRO A 923 26.66 13.58 -3.48
C PRO A 923 27.72 12.90 -4.35
N THR A 924 28.49 13.67 -5.12
CA THR A 924 29.68 13.14 -5.81
C THR A 924 30.89 13.10 -4.88
N LEU A 925 31.41 11.91 -4.59
CA LEU A 925 32.57 11.73 -3.74
C LEU A 925 33.87 12.23 -4.43
N LYS A 926 34.76 12.89 -3.67
CA LYS A 926 36.04 13.44 -4.17
C LYS A 926 37.25 12.71 -3.62
N ARG A 927 37.34 12.56 -2.29
CA ARG A 927 38.49 12.00 -1.57
C ARG A 927 38.00 11.23 -0.34
N PRO A 928 38.57 10.06 0.02
CA PRO A 928 39.54 9.28 -0.75
C PRO A 928 39.01 8.84 -2.13
N LYS A 929 39.91 8.66 -3.12
CA LYS A 929 39.53 8.08 -4.42
C LYS A 929 39.43 6.56 -4.29
N ASN A 930 38.68 5.91 -5.18
CA ASN A 930 38.49 4.46 -5.14
C ASN A 930 39.82 3.68 -5.05
N GLY A 931 39.89 2.69 -4.16
CA GLY A 931 41.06 1.84 -3.93
C GLY A 931 42.31 2.52 -3.33
N THR A 932 42.30 3.85 -3.09
CA THR A 932 43.52 4.57 -2.66
C THR A 932 43.94 4.25 -1.22
N SER A 933 45.24 4.38 -0.92
CA SER A 933 45.77 4.27 0.43
C SER A 933 45.63 5.59 1.21
N THR A 934 45.32 5.50 2.49
CA THR A 934 44.99 6.62 3.39
C THR A 934 45.63 6.43 4.77
N PRO A 935 45.89 7.50 5.54
CA PRO A 935 46.30 7.39 6.94
C PRO A 935 45.16 6.85 7.81
N ALA A 936 45.45 6.38 9.02
CA ALA A 936 44.48 5.89 10.01
C ALA A 936 43.32 6.84 10.40
N ARG A 937 43.34 8.11 9.95
CA ARG A 937 42.19 9.02 9.97
C ARG A 937 42.07 9.70 8.60
N PRO A 938 41.40 9.11 7.59
CA PRO A 938 41.10 9.82 6.35
C PRO A 938 40.15 11.01 6.59
N GLN A 939 40.40 12.10 5.88
CA GLN A 939 39.39 13.13 5.62
C GLN A 939 38.56 12.67 4.42
N LEU A 940 37.24 12.66 4.57
CA LEU A 940 36.30 12.30 3.52
C LEU A 940 35.67 13.59 2.98
N GLU A 941 35.65 13.77 1.66
CA GLU A 941 35.26 14.99 0.97
C GLU A 941 34.36 14.69 -0.24
N TRP A 942 33.33 15.50 -0.45
CA TRP A 942 32.41 15.39 -1.59
C TRP A 942 32.16 16.76 -2.25
N LYS A 943 31.43 16.78 -3.37
CA LYS A 943 30.89 18.00 -3.96
C LYS A 943 29.66 18.47 -3.16
N SER A 944 29.49 19.78 -3.01
CA SER A 944 28.24 20.37 -2.53
C SER A 944 27.09 20.02 -3.46
N VAL A 945 25.96 19.65 -2.88
CA VAL A 945 24.68 19.43 -3.57
C VAL A 945 23.82 20.69 -3.37
N GLY A 946 23.17 21.17 -4.45
CA GLY A 946 22.24 22.31 -4.37
C GLY A 946 21.00 21.95 -3.53
N GLY A 947 20.50 22.89 -2.73
CA GLY A 947 19.36 22.66 -1.82
C GLY A 947 19.68 21.87 -0.54
N ALA A 948 20.83 21.18 -0.47
CA ALA A 948 21.19 20.36 0.67
C ALA A 948 21.58 21.20 1.90
N VAL A 949 20.86 21.01 3.02
CA VAL A 949 21.13 21.63 4.33
C VAL A 949 21.95 20.71 5.25
N ARG A 950 21.98 19.40 4.96
CA ARG A 950 22.71 18.40 5.74
C ARG A 950 23.21 17.26 4.85
N TYR A 951 24.19 16.51 5.33
CA TYR A 951 24.67 15.27 4.74
C TYR A 951 24.76 14.20 5.83
N GLU A 952 24.60 12.94 5.43
CA GLU A 952 24.92 11.77 6.23
C GLU A 952 26.05 10.99 5.56
N VAL A 953 27.04 10.59 6.35
CA VAL A 953 28.25 9.87 5.90
C VAL A 953 28.31 8.53 6.60
N GLN A 954 28.57 7.46 5.86
CA GLN A 954 28.85 6.13 6.39
C GLN A 954 30.21 5.61 5.91
N ILE A 955 30.92 4.93 6.81
CA ILE A 955 32.11 4.10 6.53
C ILE A 955 31.87 2.74 7.17
N ASP A 956 32.16 1.67 6.45
CA ASP A 956 32.05 0.27 6.91
C ASP A 956 33.26 -0.54 6.37
N ASN A 957 33.64 -1.63 7.02
CA ASN A 957 34.57 -2.62 6.47
C ASN A 957 33.89 -3.61 5.51
N ASN A 958 32.55 -3.66 5.48
CA ASN A 958 31.75 -4.42 4.53
C ASN A 958 31.17 -3.51 3.43
N ALA A 959 30.96 -4.04 2.23
CA ALA A 959 30.49 -3.25 1.07
C ALA A 959 28.98 -3.00 1.05
N ASP A 960 28.20 -3.77 1.82
CA ASP A 960 26.75 -3.69 1.96
C ASP A 960 26.30 -2.63 3.01
N PHE A 961 27.23 -2.21 3.88
CA PHE A 961 27.00 -1.35 5.03
C PHE A 961 26.09 -1.99 6.10
N SER A 962 26.20 -3.31 6.30
CA SER A 962 25.46 -4.07 7.31
C SER A 962 25.82 -3.68 8.76
N SER A 963 27.01 -3.12 8.99
CA SER A 963 27.55 -2.84 10.33
C SER A 963 28.41 -1.57 10.36
N PRO A 964 27.85 -0.37 10.08
CA PRO A 964 28.66 0.81 9.77
C PRO A 964 29.57 1.26 10.92
N GLU A 965 30.86 0.97 10.77
CA GLU A 965 31.95 1.38 11.68
C GLU A 965 31.94 2.88 12.02
N PHE A 966 31.48 3.75 11.12
CA PHE A 966 31.33 5.17 11.38
C PHE A 966 30.13 5.74 10.63
N THR A 967 29.11 6.19 11.35
CA THR A 967 27.98 6.98 10.81
C THR A 967 27.95 8.36 11.47
N THR A 968 27.73 9.41 10.70
CA THR A 968 27.62 10.79 11.23
C THR A 968 26.85 11.72 10.29
N THR A 969 26.35 12.84 10.81
CA THR A 969 25.72 13.89 9.99
C THR A 969 26.44 15.23 10.13
N THR A 970 26.50 16.00 9.03
CA THR A 970 27.22 17.28 8.97
C THR A 970 26.56 18.25 7.98
N ALA A 971 26.68 19.55 8.21
CA ALA A 971 26.31 20.59 7.23
C ALA A 971 27.47 20.95 6.27
N LYS A 972 28.68 20.42 6.50
CA LYS A 972 29.87 20.66 5.67
C LYS A 972 30.00 19.58 4.59
N THR A 973 30.70 19.87 3.50
CA THR A 973 31.00 18.90 2.43
C THR A 973 32.22 18.02 2.71
N PHE A 974 32.60 17.88 3.97
CA PHE A 974 33.70 17.04 4.42
C PHE A 974 33.49 16.58 5.86
N VAL A 975 34.10 15.46 6.23
CA VAL A 975 34.19 14.99 7.62
C VAL A 975 35.53 14.31 7.87
N GLN A 976 36.04 14.45 9.09
CA GLN A 976 37.19 13.69 9.58
C GLN A 976 36.67 12.41 10.26
N SER A 977 37.17 11.26 9.83
CA SER A 977 36.80 9.97 10.43
C SER A 977 37.36 9.76 11.85
N LYS A 978 36.80 8.76 12.55
CA LYS A 978 37.42 8.14 13.72
C LYS A 978 38.77 7.49 13.34
N THR A 979 39.58 7.09 14.33
CA THR A 979 40.75 6.24 14.04
C THR A 979 40.27 4.88 13.50
N LEU A 980 40.72 4.50 12.31
CA LEU A 980 40.42 3.23 11.66
C LEU A 980 41.64 2.29 11.74
N MET A 981 41.40 1.00 11.91
CA MET A 981 42.46 -0.03 11.87
C MET A 981 42.90 -0.32 10.42
N GLY A 982 44.13 -0.80 10.23
CA GLY A 982 44.66 -1.16 8.90
C GLY A 982 43.89 -2.29 8.22
N ARG A 983 42.99 -1.93 7.30
CA ARG A 983 42.21 -2.79 6.39
C ARG A 983 41.58 -1.95 5.27
N THR A 984 40.84 -2.59 4.37
CA THR A 984 39.97 -1.93 3.41
C THR A 984 38.67 -1.46 4.09
N TYR A 985 38.18 -0.28 3.73
CA TYR A 985 36.85 0.21 4.07
C TYR A 985 36.13 0.73 2.83
N TYR A 986 34.82 0.76 2.91
CA TYR A 986 33.88 1.31 1.94
C TYR A 986 33.22 2.54 2.56
N TRP A 987 32.89 3.55 1.75
CA TRP A 987 32.20 4.75 2.22
C TRP A 987 31.18 5.29 1.22
N ARG A 988 30.12 5.89 1.75
CA ARG A 988 29.02 6.51 1.01
C ARG A 988 28.48 7.74 1.73
N VAL A 989 27.88 8.66 0.99
CA VAL A 989 27.28 9.91 1.50
C VAL A 989 25.93 10.14 0.85
N ARG A 990 24.93 10.61 1.61
CA ARG A 990 23.67 11.15 1.07
C ARG A 990 23.41 12.57 1.57
N ALA A 991 22.68 13.37 0.81
CA ALA A 991 22.30 14.74 1.13
C ALA A 991 20.87 14.79 1.67
N LYS A 992 20.57 15.78 2.53
CA LYS A 992 19.23 16.15 2.98
C LYS A 992 18.93 17.60 2.62
N ASP A 993 17.77 17.89 2.06
CA ASP A 993 17.30 19.26 1.82
C ASP A 993 16.56 19.86 3.02
N ALA A 994 15.98 21.05 2.83
CA ALA A 994 15.23 21.78 3.85
C ALA A 994 13.81 21.21 4.10
N ALA A 995 13.19 20.57 3.11
CA ALA A 995 11.87 19.92 3.23
C ALA A 995 11.93 18.57 3.94
N GLY A 996 13.13 17.97 3.97
CA GLY A 996 13.44 16.75 4.67
C GLY A 996 13.75 15.55 3.75
N ASN A 997 13.80 15.73 2.44
CA ASN A 997 14.09 14.64 1.51
C ASN A 997 15.55 14.21 1.63
N TRP A 998 15.79 12.91 1.67
CA TRP A 998 17.12 12.33 1.55
C TRP A 998 17.39 11.93 0.10
N SER A 999 18.55 12.31 -0.43
CA SER A 999 19.03 11.79 -1.72
C SER A 999 19.24 10.27 -1.65
N ALA A 1000 19.29 9.64 -2.82
CA ALA A 1000 19.98 8.35 -2.94
C ALA A 1000 21.41 8.44 -2.38
N TRP A 1001 21.94 7.31 -1.91
CA TRP A 1001 23.35 7.21 -1.53
C TRP A 1001 24.25 7.48 -2.75
N SER A 1002 25.38 8.14 -2.52
CA SER A 1002 26.46 8.23 -3.51
C SER A 1002 26.92 6.84 -3.95
N ALA A 1003 27.54 6.76 -5.13
CA ALA A 1003 28.34 5.60 -5.50
C ALA A 1003 29.34 5.24 -4.37
N VAL A 1004 29.41 3.95 -4.04
CA VAL A 1004 30.30 3.44 -2.99
C VAL A 1004 31.74 3.48 -3.49
N LEU A 1005 32.63 4.11 -2.72
CA LEU A 1005 34.07 4.06 -2.98
C LEU A 1005 34.78 3.30 -1.87
N SER A 1006 35.87 2.61 -2.19
CA SER A 1006 36.74 1.98 -1.20
C SER A 1006 38.04 2.75 -0.97
N PHE A 1007 38.67 2.52 0.18
CA PHE A 1007 40.05 2.94 0.46
C PHE A 1007 40.73 1.96 1.42
N ASN A 1008 42.05 1.97 1.43
CA ASN A 1008 42.87 1.13 2.29
C ASN A 1008 43.56 1.98 3.37
N VAL A 1009 43.43 1.59 4.62
CA VAL A 1009 44.12 2.24 5.75
C VAL A 1009 45.49 1.59 5.94
N ARG A 1010 46.53 2.42 6.10
CA ARG A 1010 47.91 2.01 6.42
C ARG A 1010 48.35 2.52 7.79
#